data_AF-A0A256WC47-F1
#
_entry.id   AF-A0A256WC47-F1
#
_cell.length_a   1.000
_cell.length_b   1.000
_cell.length_c   1.000
_cell.angle_alpha   90.00
_cell.angle_beta   90.00
_cell.angle_gamma   90.00
#
_symmetry.space_group_name_H-M   'P 1'
#
loop_
_entity.id
_entity.type
_entity.pdbx_description
1 polymer ?
#
loop_
_entity_poly.entity_id
_entity_poly.type
_entity_poly.pdbx_seq_one_letter_code
_entity_poly.pdbx_strand_id
1 'polypeptide(L)'
;MKKNYLFLVLAFLLATSTIQAQLNILLVNDNGYAPTRVEVLKTSLDNLGYTYTFYDCPVELSSPSLELMEAHSLVIWYTGNDASGLFFWNGNETVNQDIKDYIDGGGMFWVQGLDFIYDVYGGAPDTFVPGDFLYDYLGIEEYAAQSHVDDGVFSDGVPQLDVVPGNGIFTLNPIEWTYSTMWYVDALFPATGADSVYRMGPTGYDFDEYFAAIYNEKGDGKVLTFTFETAKLDSQTNTDTLFSQGLQYFGQFASNIVYVNDITVTGEGGATTINVNQGTLQMDVAIQPPFATNGDVIWSVVDVTTTASIDQDGLLQATGTTFGNGTVWVKADAVDGSGVSDSLMITISNQGSDFEILLVNDNANGLDRYKELDTTLSNLNYSHDIYHTMQTGTYPDLITLSYYDVVIWYTGNDGFELKLWDLSNPDDYKFNAPLISYLDVGGVVWLQGLDFFYDIFGAAPDTLQAGQFIYDYMGVKRYAAQSWLDDGYTGVEQLDIEAGNPDPLCAFTPIEWTYSMMHYVDGLEIAPTATGIYRMGPPGYILDTYLAGVYNEKDYSKLLTFTFETARIDTEAHTDTLFSQVLTYFKDATSGGVPVTNITVTGEGGATTIDVNNATLQMNAAIEPVFATNQVVYWSVVNATGTATIDQNGLLQASGFSCGNGTVWAKATATDGSGVSDSLEVTISNQGTDFEVLLVNDNNRTDRYLEIDTTLSNLGYNYFIYNTAVTDDYPDFNFMECFDVVIWYTGNDYTYLKLWDLNSPDDYKFNDQLIQYLDNEGIVWLQGLDFMYDVFGGAPDTFEPGQFVYDYMGIKTYAAQSYVNDGGLGLPQLDAVPQNPLCTLTPVEWVYTALNYADGFEVAPSADSIYRMGPAGYPLDTLYSGVYNQNGLSRIFTLAVETARIDTEQNTDTLFSQVLESFKNISPLTSYTVNLTVYLEGPYDGAEMATNLNDNNLLPLAQPFNAGPWDYLGTESVDSIPNTDVVDWVLVELRDAPDAASANSGTRLIQQAAFLLKDGSIVDLDGTSALSFTTKIDDKLFAVVRHKNHLGIMSAGPLSGFNNNYNYNFTTAIDKAFGTNAQASLNGGAFGMYGGDANADGEINAGDRTLIWNNEAGTNGYLQGDANMDTQADNKDKNDIWFKNNGENCQVPD
;
A
#
# COMPACT_ATOMS: atom_id res chain seq x y z
N MET A 1 2.97 -33.08 -5.24
CA MET A 1 2.91 -32.17 -6.42
C MET A 1 4.25 -32.24 -7.13
N LYS A 2 4.28 -32.69 -8.39
CA LYS A 2 5.50 -32.79 -9.20
C LYS A 2 5.92 -31.40 -9.69
N LYS A 3 7.11 -30.91 -9.34
CA LYS A 3 7.73 -29.74 -9.97
C LYS A 3 8.89 -30.22 -10.84
N ASN A 4 8.71 -30.08 -12.15
CA ASN A 4 9.74 -30.30 -13.17
C ASN A 4 10.71 -29.11 -13.15
N TYR A 5 12.00 -29.33 -12.92
CA TYR A 5 13.04 -28.35 -13.25
C TYR A 5 13.75 -28.80 -14.53
N LEU A 6 13.71 -27.91 -15.51
CA LEU A 6 14.30 -28.02 -16.84
C LEU A 6 15.82 -27.76 -16.72
N PHE A 7 16.64 -28.79 -16.93
CA PHE A 7 18.10 -28.65 -17.01
C PHE A 7 18.49 -27.90 -18.30
N LEU A 8 19.01 -26.68 -18.16
CA LEU A 8 19.71 -25.98 -19.24
C LEU A 8 21.22 -26.25 -19.09
N VAL A 9 21.77 -27.05 -19.99
CA VAL A 9 23.22 -27.27 -20.12
C VAL A 9 23.84 -26.02 -20.74
N LEU A 10 24.68 -25.31 -19.99
CA LEU A 10 25.62 -24.32 -20.54
C LEU A 10 27.04 -24.72 -20.15
N ALA A 11 27.74 -25.36 -21.09
CA ALA A 11 29.17 -25.56 -21.01
C ALA A 11 29.88 -24.25 -21.38
N PHE A 12 30.64 -23.68 -20.45
CA PHE A 12 31.74 -22.78 -20.79
C PHE A 12 32.97 -23.14 -19.95
N LEU A 13 34.02 -23.54 -20.67
CA LEU A 13 35.38 -23.70 -20.18
C LEU A 13 35.87 -22.33 -19.66
N LEU A 14 36.13 -22.25 -18.37
CA LEU A 14 37.09 -21.32 -17.78
C LEU A 14 38.05 -22.14 -16.94
N ALA A 15 39.26 -22.33 -17.46
CA ALA A 15 40.39 -22.82 -16.68
C ALA A 15 40.78 -21.73 -15.68
N THR A 16 40.12 -21.75 -14.53
CA THR A 16 40.60 -21.10 -13.31
C THR A 16 40.87 -22.22 -12.32
N SER A 17 42.12 -22.34 -11.90
CA SER A 17 42.55 -23.17 -10.79
C SER A 17 41.80 -22.75 -9.52
N THR A 18 40.63 -23.35 -9.28
CA THR A 18 40.01 -23.35 -7.97
C THR A 18 40.89 -24.21 -7.09
N ILE A 19 41.46 -23.59 -6.05
CA ILE A 19 42.03 -24.31 -4.92
C ILE A 19 40.84 -25.07 -4.32
N GLN A 20 40.66 -26.33 -4.71
CA GLN A 20 39.68 -27.23 -4.11
C GLN A 20 40.16 -27.45 -2.67
N ALA A 21 39.30 -27.19 -1.68
CA ALA A 21 39.64 -27.44 -0.28
C ALA A 21 40.09 -28.90 -0.14
N GLN A 22 41.29 -29.11 0.42
CA GLN A 22 41.86 -30.44 0.53
C GLN A 22 41.10 -31.20 1.63
N LEU A 23 40.47 -32.34 1.29
CA LEU A 23 39.85 -33.25 2.25
C LEU A 23 40.82 -33.55 3.41
N ASN A 24 40.38 -33.41 4.66
CA ASN A 24 41.10 -33.96 5.80
C ASN A 24 40.67 -35.42 5.99
N ILE A 25 41.56 -36.38 5.68
CA ILE A 25 41.21 -37.80 5.58
C ILE A 25 41.72 -38.57 6.81
N LEU A 26 40.86 -39.38 7.43
CA LEU A 26 41.25 -40.44 8.35
C LEU A 26 41.24 -41.77 7.60
N LEU A 27 42.41 -42.38 7.39
CA LEU A 27 42.54 -43.72 6.83
C LEU A 27 42.64 -44.73 7.97
N VAL A 28 41.60 -45.55 8.12
CA VAL A 28 41.50 -46.59 9.15
C VAL A 28 41.85 -47.95 8.55
N ASN A 29 42.92 -48.57 9.03
CA ASN A 29 43.26 -49.96 8.74
C ASN A 29 42.63 -50.87 9.79
N ASP A 30 41.65 -51.65 9.39
CA ASP A 30 40.97 -52.66 10.20
C ASP A 30 41.22 -54.08 9.66
N ASN A 31 42.24 -54.24 8.81
CA ASN A 31 42.63 -55.52 8.23
C ASN A 31 43.73 -56.18 9.08
N GLY A 32 43.36 -57.08 9.99
CA GLY A 32 44.28 -57.89 10.78
C GLY A 32 44.88 -59.08 10.03
N TYR A 33 44.23 -59.57 8.96
CA TYR A 33 44.69 -60.72 8.18
C TYR A 33 45.91 -60.41 7.29
N ALA A 34 45.90 -59.26 6.61
CA ALA A 34 46.96 -58.82 5.70
C ALA A 34 47.27 -57.33 5.91
N PRO A 35 47.81 -56.93 7.08
CA PRO A 35 47.88 -55.53 7.51
C PRO A 35 48.76 -54.66 6.60
N THR A 36 49.71 -55.23 5.87
CA THR A 36 50.56 -54.49 4.94
C THR A 36 49.87 -54.10 3.63
N ARG A 37 48.66 -54.63 3.36
CA ARG A 37 47.98 -54.38 2.07
C ARG A 37 47.38 -52.99 1.98
N VAL A 38 47.12 -52.33 3.12
CA VAL A 38 46.71 -50.93 3.18
C VAL A 38 47.72 -49.98 2.52
N GLU A 39 48.98 -50.40 2.35
CA GLU A 39 50.01 -49.63 1.65
C GLU A 39 49.63 -49.32 0.18
N VAL A 40 48.77 -50.12 -0.45
CA VAL A 40 48.22 -49.83 -1.79
C VAL A 40 47.35 -48.56 -1.77
N LEU A 41 46.52 -48.41 -0.75
CA LEU A 41 45.62 -47.25 -0.57
C LEU A 41 46.43 -46.02 -0.16
N LYS A 42 47.41 -46.19 0.74
CA LYS A 42 48.36 -45.12 1.11
C LYS A 42 49.09 -44.59 -0.13
N THR A 43 49.57 -45.50 -0.98
CA THR A 43 50.21 -45.14 -2.25
C THR A 43 49.26 -44.36 -3.16
N SER A 44 47.97 -44.73 -3.23
CA SER A 44 46.99 -43.96 -4.00
C SER A 44 46.76 -42.56 -3.44
N LEU A 45 46.59 -42.42 -2.12
CA LEU A 45 46.44 -41.11 -1.47
C LEU A 45 47.68 -40.23 -1.69
N ASP A 46 48.87 -40.80 -1.54
CA ASP A 46 50.15 -40.11 -1.77
C ASP A 46 50.32 -39.68 -3.24
N ASN A 47 50.01 -40.57 -4.20
CA ASN A 47 50.08 -40.28 -5.64
C ASN A 47 49.12 -39.15 -6.05
N LEU A 48 47.95 -39.08 -5.41
CA LEU A 48 46.93 -38.07 -5.64
C LEU A 48 47.19 -36.77 -4.84
N GLY A 49 48.19 -36.77 -3.95
CA GLY A 49 48.59 -35.60 -3.17
C GLY A 49 47.69 -35.30 -1.97
N TYR A 50 46.94 -36.27 -1.46
CA TYR A 50 46.12 -36.10 -0.25
C TYR A 50 46.92 -36.43 1.00
N THR A 51 46.86 -35.55 2.00
CA THR A 51 47.34 -35.85 3.35
C THR A 51 46.27 -36.61 4.13
N TYR A 52 46.70 -37.57 4.95
CA TYR A 52 45.79 -38.35 5.79
C TYR A 52 46.40 -38.62 7.16
N THR A 53 45.54 -38.72 8.17
CA THR A 53 45.86 -39.36 9.45
C THR A 53 45.65 -40.85 9.30
N PHE A 54 46.60 -41.66 9.78
CA PHE A 54 46.53 -43.12 9.71
C PHE A 54 46.21 -43.69 11.09
N TYR A 55 45.19 -44.55 11.16
CA TYR A 55 44.80 -45.28 12.37
C TYR A 55 44.79 -46.78 12.09
N ASP A 56 45.39 -47.59 12.97
CA ASP A 56 45.58 -49.02 12.74
C ASP A 56 44.93 -49.83 13.86
N CYS A 57 43.68 -50.27 13.65
CA CYS A 57 42.87 -50.91 14.68
C CYS A 57 43.52 -52.18 15.27
N PRO A 58 44.16 -53.07 14.47
CA PRO A 58 44.95 -54.19 15.02
C PRO A 58 46.10 -53.79 15.95
N VAL A 59 46.66 -52.59 15.79
CA VAL A 59 47.73 -52.06 16.66
C VAL A 59 47.16 -51.38 17.89
N GLU A 60 46.11 -50.57 17.72
CA GLU A 60 45.46 -49.80 18.79
C GLU A 60 44.48 -50.62 19.62
N LEU A 61 44.11 -51.83 19.16
CA LEU A 61 43.14 -52.74 19.77
C LEU A 61 41.79 -52.07 20.07
N SER A 62 41.40 -51.10 19.25
CA SER A 62 40.19 -50.29 19.38
C SER A 62 39.81 -49.67 18.05
N SER A 63 38.55 -49.26 17.89
CA SER A 63 38.15 -48.32 16.84
C SER A 63 38.67 -46.90 17.14
N PRO A 64 38.84 -46.03 16.13
CA PRO A 64 38.94 -44.59 16.35
C PRO A 64 37.78 -44.11 17.23
N SER A 65 38.04 -43.14 18.12
CA SER A 65 36.97 -42.47 18.86
C SER A 65 36.14 -41.57 17.95
N LEU A 66 34.89 -41.31 18.32
CA LEU A 66 34.04 -40.29 17.67
C LEU A 66 34.77 -38.96 17.48
N GLU A 67 35.39 -38.41 18.54
CA GLU A 67 36.15 -37.15 18.47
C GLU A 67 37.27 -37.18 17.41
N LEU A 68 37.95 -38.34 17.24
CA LEU A 68 38.98 -38.48 16.22
C LEU A 68 38.38 -38.52 14.82
N MET A 69 37.23 -39.17 14.64
CA MET A 69 36.52 -39.20 13.36
C MET A 69 35.98 -37.82 12.99
N GLU A 70 35.33 -37.11 13.92
CA GLU A 70 34.82 -35.74 13.73
C GLU A 70 35.91 -34.71 13.42
N ALA A 71 37.15 -34.96 13.84
CA ALA A 71 38.28 -34.12 13.45
C ALA A 71 38.65 -34.22 11.96
N HIS A 72 38.06 -35.16 11.21
CA HIS A 72 38.34 -35.41 9.80
C HIS A 72 37.06 -35.25 8.96
N SER A 73 37.24 -34.77 7.73
CA SER A 73 36.12 -34.56 6.80
C SER A 73 35.64 -35.87 6.18
N LEU A 74 36.55 -36.83 5.99
CA LEU A 74 36.27 -38.13 5.39
C LEU A 74 37.00 -39.22 6.18
N VAL A 75 36.26 -40.24 6.60
CA VAL A 75 36.82 -41.48 7.15
C VAL A 75 36.77 -42.56 6.08
N ILE A 76 37.94 -43.07 5.68
CA ILE A 76 38.08 -44.22 4.78
C ILE A 76 38.42 -45.44 5.63
N TRP A 77 37.49 -46.37 5.73
CA TRP A 77 37.59 -47.58 6.53
C TRP A 77 37.92 -48.79 5.68
N TYR A 78 39.07 -49.40 5.93
CA TYR A 78 39.58 -50.55 5.19
C TYR A 78 39.57 -51.82 6.04
N THR A 79 38.57 -52.69 5.82
CA THR A 79 38.46 -53.98 6.52
C THR A 79 39.28 -55.09 5.81
N GLY A 80 39.55 -54.92 4.52
CA GLY A 80 40.39 -55.84 3.75
C GLY A 80 39.72 -57.18 3.49
N ASN A 81 40.29 -58.28 4.00
CA ASN A 81 39.74 -59.65 3.89
C ASN A 81 39.80 -60.32 5.27
N ASP A 82 39.62 -59.54 6.33
CA ASP A 82 39.61 -60.06 7.68
C ASP A 82 38.17 -60.43 8.02
N ALA A 83 37.95 -61.67 8.44
CA ALA A 83 36.63 -62.31 8.50
C ALA A 83 36.13 -62.54 9.95
N SER A 84 36.70 -61.81 10.92
CA SER A 84 36.21 -61.79 12.31
C SER A 84 36.94 -60.74 13.16
N GLY A 85 36.22 -60.12 14.09
CA GLY A 85 36.77 -59.21 15.10
C GLY A 85 37.02 -57.79 14.58
N LEU A 86 36.34 -57.40 13.49
CA LEU A 86 36.47 -56.07 12.90
C LEU A 86 36.00 -54.99 13.87
N PHE A 87 36.80 -53.92 14.02
CA PHE A 87 36.39 -52.75 14.79
C PHE A 87 35.33 -51.91 14.07
N PHE A 88 35.11 -52.16 12.76
CA PHE A 88 33.90 -51.76 12.06
C PHE A 88 32.63 -52.23 12.79
N TRP A 89 32.65 -53.45 13.33
CA TRP A 89 31.61 -54.01 14.21
C TRP A 89 32.02 -54.00 15.69
N ASN A 90 32.66 -52.90 16.12
CA ASN A 90 33.01 -52.64 17.52
C ASN A 90 33.92 -53.71 18.16
N GLY A 91 34.58 -54.55 17.34
CA GLY A 91 35.49 -55.62 17.76
C GLY A 91 34.78 -56.85 18.37
N ASN A 92 33.45 -56.88 18.38
CA ASN A 92 32.66 -57.94 19.00
C ASN A 92 31.42 -58.32 18.17
N GLU A 93 31.40 -57.98 16.88
CA GLU A 93 30.30 -58.21 15.94
C GLU A 93 29.00 -57.50 16.33
N THR A 94 29.11 -56.32 16.94
CA THR A 94 27.97 -55.42 17.20
C THR A 94 28.15 -54.09 16.49
N VAL A 95 27.04 -53.40 16.17
CA VAL A 95 27.10 -52.11 15.48
C VAL A 95 27.96 -51.11 16.26
N ASN A 96 28.92 -50.48 15.57
CA ASN A 96 29.76 -49.45 16.15
C ASN A 96 29.00 -48.11 16.24
N GLN A 97 28.74 -47.66 17.48
CA GLN A 97 27.94 -46.46 17.72
C GLN A 97 28.68 -45.17 17.33
N ASP A 98 29.99 -45.11 17.48
CA ASP A 98 30.77 -43.92 17.12
C ASP A 98 30.71 -43.67 15.60
N ILE A 99 30.65 -44.73 14.78
CA ILE A 99 30.47 -44.59 13.32
C ILE A 99 29.10 -44.00 13.00
N LYS A 100 28.05 -44.42 13.72
CA LYS A 100 26.70 -43.86 13.55
C LYS A 100 26.67 -42.39 13.93
N ASP A 101 27.21 -42.05 15.09
CA ASP A 101 27.22 -40.69 15.60
C ASP A 101 28.01 -39.76 14.65
N TYR A 102 29.13 -40.23 14.10
CA TYR A 102 29.90 -39.49 13.10
C TYR A 102 29.08 -39.24 11.81
N ILE A 103 28.37 -40.25 11.29
CA ILE A 103 27.54 -40.11 10.08
C ILE A 103 26.32 -39.22 10.36
N ASP A 104 25.66 -39.40 11.50
CA ASP A 104 24.51 -38.59 11.92
C ASP A 104 24.92 -37.12 12.14
N GLY A 105 26.17 -36.86 12.55
CA GLY A 105 26.80 -35.55 12.62
C GLY A 105 27.20 -34.94 11.26
N GLY A 106 26.80 -35.56 10.14
CA GLY A 106 27.10 -35.07 8.79
C GLY A 106 28.45 -35.57 8.21
N GLY A 107 29.12 -36.49 8.90
CA GLY A 107 30.40 -37.04 8.48
C GLY A 107 30.34 -37.78 7.14
N MET A 108 31.42 -37.71 6.35
CA MET A 108 31.58 -38.53 5.15
C MET A 108 32.32 -39.82 5.49
N PHE A 109 31.76 -40.96 5.10
CA PHE A 109 32.24 -42.28 5.46
C PHE A 109 32.36 -43.18 4.23
N TRP A 110 33.53 -43.78 4.01
CA TRP A 110 33.78 -44.71 2.92
C TRP A 110 34.33 -46.02 3.48
N VAL A 111 33.51 -47.07 3.50
CA VAL A 111 33.92 -48.42 3.93
C VAL A 111 34.18 -49.33 2.74
N GLN A 112 35.23 -50.15 2.86
CA GLN A 112 35.57 -51.13 1.85
C GLN A 112 36.26 -52.39 2.41
N GLY A 113 35.95 -53.51 1.79
CA GLY A 113 36.59 -54.81 2.02
C GLY A 113 35.68 -55.95 1.62
N LEU A 114 36.14 -57.16 1.86
CA LEU A 114 35.43 -58.43 1.62
C LEU A 114 34.92 -58.97 2.95
N ASP A 115 33.88 -59.80 2.91
CA ASP A 115 33.34 -60.58 4.04
C ASP A 115 32.82 -59.81 5.25
N PHE A 116 32.96 -58.48 5.34
CA PHE A 116 32.57 -57.77 6.57
C PHE A 116 31.07 -57.87 6.88
N ILE A 117 30.18 -58.12 5.92
CA ILE A 117 28.76 -58.40 6.21
C ILE A 117 28.60 -59.85 6.66
N TYR A 118 29.26 -60.79 5.97
CA TYR A 118 29.23 -62.20 6.33
C TYR A 118 29.68 -62.46 7.78
N ASP A 119 30.60 -61.68 8.31
CA ASP A 119 31.12 -61.84 9.67
C ASP A 119 30.06 -61.73 10.77
N VAL A 120 29.10 -60.81 10.60
CA VAL A 120 28.01 -60.61 11.56
C VAL A 120 26.86 -61.58 11.32
N TYR A 121 26.52 -61.81 10.05
CA TYR A 121 25.27 -62.50 9.68
C TYR A 121 25.47 -63.99 9.40
N GLY A 122 26.70 -64.42 9.12
CA GLY A 122 27.10 -65.83 9.00
C GLY A 122 26.63 -66.54 7.73
N GLY A 123 25.93 -65.86 6.81
CA GLY A 123 25.48 -66.37 5.52
C GLY A 123 24.55 -65.41 4.78
N ALA A 124 24.28 -65.70 3.50
CA ALA A 124 23.29 -65.02 2.67
C ALA A 124 22.17 -66.01 2.24
N PRO A 125 20.93 -65.55 1.91
CA PRO A 125 20.49 -64.17 1.93
C PRO A 125 20.04 -63.68 3.31
N ASP A 126 20.27 -62.40 3.59
CA ASP A 126 19.69 -61.67 4.72
C ASP A 126 19.11 -60.33 4.26
N THR A 127 17.95 -59.96 4.81
CA THR A 127 17.20 -58.75 4.43
C THR A 127 17.13 -57.77 5.61
N PHE A 128 17.26 -56.48 5.30
CA PHE A 128 17.26 -55.39 6.27
C PHE A 128 16.10 -54.44 6.02
N VAL A 129 15.60 -53.81 7.08
CA VAL A 129 14.46 -52.87 7.03
C VAL A 129 14.84 -51.53 7.68
N PRO A 130 14.06 -50.45 7.46
CA PRO A 130 14.30 -49.17 8.12
C PRO A 130 14.48 -49.33 9.64
N GLY A 131 15.57 -48.77 10.16
CA GLY A 131 16.03 -48.91 11.54
C GLY A 131 17.19 -49.90 11.73
N ASP A 132 17.45 -50.79 10.76
CA ASP A 132 18.67 -51.61 10.75
C ASP A 132 19.87 -50.79 10.26
N PHE A 133 21.06 -51.03 10.82
CA PHE A 133 22.27 -50.27 10.45
C PHE A 133 22.61 -50.38 8.96
N LEU A 134 22.49 -51.58 8.38
CA LEU A 134 22.81 -51.82 6.97
C LEU A 134 21.82 -51.11 6.04
N TYR A 135 20.55 -51.04 6.43
CA TYR A 135 19.52 -50.32 5.68
C TYR A 135 19.73 -48.81 5.76
N ASP A 136 19.79 -48.27 6.98
CA ASP A 136 19.77 -46.83 7.21
C ASP A 136 21.08 -46.13 6.86
N TYR A 137 22.23 -46.74 7.16
CA TYR A 137 23.53 -46.09 7.01
C TYR A 137 24.24 -46.56 5.74
N LEU A 138 24.29 -47.87 5.47
CA LEU A 138 24.99 -48.40 4.29
C LEU A 138 24.11 -48.45 3.02
N GLY A 139 22.80 -48.24 3.14
CA GLY A 139 21.87 -48.24 2.01
C GLY A 139 21.60 -49.63 1.44
N ILE A 140 21.67 -50.69 2.25
CA ILE A 140 21.53 -52.09 1.83
C ILE A 140 20.19 -52.65 2.31
N GLU A 141 19.33 -53.04 1.37
CA GLU A 141 18.06 -53.73 1.67
C GLU A 141 18.25 -55.24 1.78
N GLU A 142 19.18 -55.82 1.02
CA GLU A 142 19.44 -57.26 1.05
C GLU A 142 20.92 -57.56 0.80
N TYR A 143 21.50 -58.41 1.66
CA TYR A 143 22.72 -59.15 1.37
C TYR A 143 22.31 -60.48 0.74
N ALA A 144 22.35 -60.57 -0.59
CA ALA A 144 21.66 -61.61 -1.34
C ALA A 144 22.49 -62.89 -1.54
N ALA A 145 23.79 -62.75 -1.76
CA ALA A 145 24.71 -63.85 -2.02
C ALA A 145 26.17 -63.41 -1.87
N GLN A 146 27.09 -64.35 -1.92
CA GLN A 146 28.52 -64.08 -1.96
C GLN A 146 29.21 -64.79 -3.13
N SER A 147 30.04 -64.06 -3.88
CA SER A 147 30.84 -64.67 -4.97
C SER A 147 31.79 -65.76 -4.42
N HIS A 148 32.11 -66.75 -5.25
CA HIS A 148 32.80 -68.01 -4.91
C HIS A 148 31.97 -68.98 -4.07
N VAL A 149 31.23 -68.53 -3.04
CA VAL A 149 30.48 -69.43 -2.15
C VAL A 149 29.13 -69.82 -2.77
N ASP A 150 28.41 -68.86 -3.34
CA ASP A 150 27.03 -69.04 -3.80
C ASP A 150 26.90 -69.04 -5.34
N ASP A 151 27.99 -68.78 -6.09
CA ASP A 151 27.99 -68.71 -7.56
C ASP A 151 28.12 -70.09 -8.23
N GLY A 152 27.02 -70.86 -8.15
CA GLY A 152 26.73 -71.94 -9.09
C GLY A 152 27.76 -73.08 -9.17
N VAL A 153 27.72 -73.82 -10.28
CA VAL A 153 28.35 -75.16 -10.43
C VAL A 153 29.90 -75.13 -10.41
N PHE A 154 30.52 -73.95 -10.55
CA PHE A 154 31.98 -73.84 -10.65
C PHE A 154 32.66 -73.02 -9.55
N SER A 155 31.94 -72.28 -8.69
CA SER A 155 32.53 -71.62 -7.50
C SER A 155 33.76 -70.79 -7.88
N ASP A 156 33.63 -69.96 -8.93
CA ASP A 156 34.79 -69.35 -9.58
C ASP A 156 35.11 -67.96 -9.03
N GLY A 157 34.16 -67.27 -8.40
CA GLY A 157 34.28 -65.86 -7.98
C GLY A 157 33.85 -64.88 -9.09
N VAL A 158 33.69 -63.60 -8.74
CA VAL A 158 33.23 -62.58 -9.69
C VAL A 158 34.38 -62.15 -10.64
N PRO A 159 34.23 -62.28 -11.97
CA PRO A 159 35.30 -61.92 -12.90
C PRO A 159 35.61 -60.42 -12.95
N GLN A 160 34.59 -59.56 -12.89
CA GLN A 160 34.73 -58.10 -12.96
C GLN A 160 33.54 -57.38 -12.31
N LEU A 161 33.67 -56.08 -12.04
CA LEU A 161 32.51 -55.23 -11.74
C LEU A 161 32.27 -54.21 -12.86
N ASP A 162 31.02 -54.06 -13.25
CA ASP A 162 30.59 -53.10 -14.26
C ASP A 162 30.08 -51.82 -13.58
N VAL A 163 30.56 -50.65 -14.00
CA VAL A 163 30.06 -49.39 -13.47
C VAL A 163 28.59 -49.19 -13.84
N VAL A 164 27.76 -48.74 -12.90
CA VAL A 164 26.35 -48.41 -13.17
C VAL A 164 26.28 -47.07 -13.90
N PRO A 165 25.70 -46.98 -15.12
CA PRO A 165 25.64 -45.72 -15.85
C PRO A 165 24.86 -44.65 -15.10
N GLY A 166 25.41 -43.44 -15.02
CA GLY A 166 24.75 -42.30 -14.39
C GLY A 166 24.88 -42.23 -12.86
N ASN A 167 25.70 -43.09 -12.23
CA ASN A 167 25.93 -43.06 -10.77
C ASN A 167 26.56 -41.74 -10.27
N GLY A 168 27.10 -40.89 -11.16
CA GLY A 168 27.62 -39.56 -10.80
C GLY A 168 28.98 -39.54 -10.10
N ILE A 169 29.51 -40.69 -9.67
CA ILE A 169 30.74 -40.80 -8.88
C ILE A 169 31.89 -41.39 -9.70
N PHE A 170 31.72 -42.61 -10.21
CA PHE A 170 32.79 -43.39 -10.85
C PHE A 170 32.56 -43.63 -12.34
N THR A 171 33.66 -43.75 -13.08
CA THR A 171 33.66 -44.07 -14.51
C THR A 171 34.61 -45.21 -14.89
N LEU A 172 35.39 -45.76 -13.95
CA LEU A 172 36.29 -46.88 -14.22
C LEU A 172 35.45 -48.13 -14.53
N ASN A 173 35.59 -48.67 -15.75
CA ASN A 173 34.76 -49.77 -16.24
C ASN A 173 35.49 -50.65 -17.28
N PRO A 174 35.51 -51.98 -17.12
CA PRO A 174 35.17 -52.70 -15.90
C PRO A 174 36.23 -52.46 -14.80
N ILE A 175 35.88 -52.76 -13.55
CA ILE A 175 36.88 -53.05 -12.51
C ILE A 175 37.28 -54.51 -12.66
N GLU A 176 38.58 -54.75 -12.84
CA GLU A 176 39.19 -56.07 -12.88
C GLU A 176 40.17 -56.26 -11.72
N TRP A 177 40.57 -57.50 -11.48
CA TRP A 177 41.35 -57.89 -10.31
C TRP A 177 42.78 -58.29 -10.70
N THR A 178 43.68 -58.33 -9.72
CA THR A 178 45.01 -58.96 -9.88
C THR A 178 44.89 -60.47 -10.18
N TYR A 179 43.75 -61.08 -9.88
CA TYR A 179 43.41 -62.48 -10.14
C TYR A 179 42.36 -62.60 -11.24
N SER A 180 42.11 -63.81 -11.75
CA SER A 180 41.08 -64.03 -12.78
C SER A 180 39.66 -63.73 -12.31
N THR A 181 39.42 -63.81 -11.01
CA THR A 181 38.15 -63.60 -10.33
C THR A 181 38.42 -63.12 -8.90
N MET A 182 37.48 -62.37 -8.30
CA MET A 182 37.50 -62.02 -6.89
C MET A 182 36.56 -62.94 -6.13
N TRP A 183 37.02 -63.46 -5.01
CA TRP A 183 36.20 -64.27 -4.11
C TRP A 183 35.65 -63.37 -3.02
N TYR A 184 34.48 -63.73 -2.49
CA TYR A 184 33.91 -63.11 -1.30
C TYR A 184 33.43 -61.66 -1.48
N VAL A 185 33.22 -61.22 -2.72
CA VAL A 185 32.44 -60.01 -3.00
C VAL A 185 30.98 -60.30 -2.68
N ASP A 186 30.41 -59.51 -1.78
CA ASP A 186 29.01 -59.62 -1.37
C ASP A 186 28.09 -58.99 -2.43
N ALA A 187 27.09 -59.75 -2.85
CA ALA A 187 26.04 -59.35 -3.79
C ALA A 187 24.90 -58.67 -3.03
N LEU A 188 24.61 -57.41 -3.36
CA LEU A 188 23.70 -56.54 -2.61
C LEU A 188 22.50 -56.11 -3.44
N PHE A 189 21.38 -55.88 -2.75
CA PHE A 189 20.25 -55.10 -3.23
C PHE A 189 20.20 -53.73 -2.49
N PRO A 190 20.16 -52.61 -3.21
CA PRO A 190 20.15 -51.28 -2.59
C PRO A 190 18.79 -50.96 -1.95
N ALA A 191 18.83 -50.25 -0.83
CA ALA A 191 17.67 -49.70 -0.17
C ALA A 191 17.01 -48.59 -0.99
N THR A 192 15.75 -48.30 -0.69
CA THR A 192 15.00 -47.22 -1.36
C THR A 192 15.65 -45.88 -1.10
N GLY A 193 16.15 -45.23 -2.16
CA GLY A 193 16.82 -43.92 -2.08
C GLY A 193 18.34 -43.99 -2.12
N ALA A 194 18.93 -45.19 -2.02
CA ALA A 194 20.36 -45.40 -2.22
C ALA A 194 20.70 -45.59 -3.71
N ASP A 195 21.88 -45.10 -4.12
CA ASP A 195 22.36 -45.17 -5.50
C ASP A 195 23.26 -46.40 -5.70
N SER A 196 22.95 -47.18 -6.73
CA SER A 196 23.80 -48.30 -7.16
C SER A 196 25.02 -47.79 -7.93
N VAL A 197 26.21 -48.24 -7.54
CA VAL A 197 27.48 -47.70 -8.08
C VAL A 197 28.21 -48.71 -8.98
N TYR A 198 28.44 -49.93 -8.51
CA TYR A 198 29.06 -51.02 -9.27
C TYR A 198 28.19 -52.27 -9.21
N ARG A 199 27.93 -52.86 -10.37
CA ARG A 199 27.20 -54.11 -10.55
C ARG A 199 28.18 -55.27 -10.75
N MET A 200 27.84 -56.46 -10.27
CA MET A 200 28.64 -57.65 -10.53
C MET A 200 28.55 -58.01 -12.02
N GLY A 201 29.65 -58.50 -12.59
CA GLY A 201 29.73 -58.75 -14.02
C GLY A 201 30.78 -59.79 -14.42
N PRO A 202 30.94 -60.07 -15.72
CA PRO A 202 30.22 -59.43 -16.83
C PRO A 202 28.77 -59.90 -16.91
N THR A 203 27.97 -59.27 -17.78
CA THR A 203 26.62 -59.76 -18.13
C THR A 203 26.66 -61.26 -18.50
N GLY A 204 25.82 -62.05 -17.85
CA GLY A 204 25.79 -63.51 -17.90
C GLY A 204 26.52 -64.22 -16.76
N TYR A 205 27.17 -63.50 -15.85
CA TYR A 205 27.63 -64.04 -14.56
C TYR A 205 26.44 -64.33 -13.63
N ASP A 206 26.57 -65.32 -12.74
CA ASP A 206 25.47 -65.83 -11.92
C ASP A 206 24.80 -64.75 -11.03
N PHE A 207 25.53 -63.68 -10.71
CA PHE A 207 25.05 -62.54 -9.92
C PHE A 207 25.04 -61.22 -10.67
N ASP A 208 24.99 -61.23 -12.00
CA ASP A 208 25.07 -60.02 -12.82
C ASP A 208 23.88 -59.03 -12.66
N GLU A 209 22.86 -59.38 -11.88
CA GLU A 209 21.74 -58.53 -11.47
C GLU A 209 21.98 -57.80 -10.13
N TYR A 210 23.01 -58.17 -9.36
CA TYR A 210 23.31 -57.62 -8.03
C TYR A 210 24.46 -56.61 -8.03
N PHE A 211 24.56 -55.83 -6.94
CA PHE A 211 25.53 -54.75 -6.80
C PHE A 211 26.60 -55.07 -5.75
N ALA A 212 27.78 -54.50 -5.93
CA ALA A 212 28.90 -54.62 -4.99
C ALA A 212 29.39 -53.25 -4.47
N ALA A 213 28.74 -52.17 -4.92
CA ALA A 213 28.94 -50.84 -4.37
C ALA A 213 27.63 -50.04 -4.35
N ILE A 214 27.37 -49.40 -3.22
CA ILE A 214 26.20 -48.55 -2.98
C ILE A 214 26.65 -47.23 -2.36
N TYR A 215 26.01 -46.15 -2.78
CA TYR A 215 26.11 -44.84 -2.15
C TYR A 215 24.79 -44.49 -1.47
N ASN A 216 24.86 -43.96 -0.26
CA ASN A 216 23.69 -43.61 0.54
C ASN A 216 23.89 -42.27 1.26
N GLU A 217 22.79 -41.54 1.48
CA GLU A 217 22.77 -40.33 2.30
C GLU A 217 21.90 -40.54 3.54
N LYS A 218 22.49 -40.34 4.73
CA LYS A 218 21.78 -40.44 6.02
C LYS A 218 21.80 -39.06 6.69
N GLY A 219 20.68 -38.34 6.57
CA GLY A 219 20.66 -36.92 6.92
C GLY A 219 21.67 -36.17 6.04
N ASP A 220 22.60 -35.44 6.67
CA ASP A 220 23.70 -34.78 5.96
C ASP A 220 24.88 -35.71 5.65
N GLY A 221 24.99 -36.84 6.34
CA GLY A 221 26.07 -37.81 6.21
C GLY A 221 26.10 -38.51 4.86
N LYS A 222 27.31 -38.69 4.30
CA LYS A 222 27.52 -39.31 2.98
C LYS A 222 28.25 -40.64 3.15
N VAL A 223 27.65 -41.74 2.71
CA VAL A 223 28.20 -43.10 2.91
C VAL A 223 28.45 -43.79 1.58
N LEU A 224 29.69 -44.23 1.35
CA LEU A 224 30.06 -45.08 0.22
C LEU A 224 30.49 -46.45 0.73
N THR A 225 29.80 -47.50 0.29
CA THR A 225 30.05 -48.87 0.73
C THR A 225 30.48 -49.74 -0.44
N PHE A 226 31.68 -50.31 -0.35
CA PHE A 226 32.20 -51.30 -1.28
C PHE A 226 32.34 -52.66 -0.59
N THR A 227 31.71 -53.69 -1.12
CA THR A 227 31.88 -55.08 -0.66
C THR A 227 32.99 -55.80 -1.43
N PHE A 228 33.97 -55.03 -1.91
CA PHE A 228 35.17 -55.54 -2.55
C PHE A 228 36.40 -54.78 -2.09
N GLU A 229 37.55 -55.44 -2.15
CA GLU A 229 38.81 -54.90 -1.67
C GLU A 229 39.53 -54.10 -2.77
N THR A 230 39.57 -52.77 -2.64
CA THR A 230 40.17 -51.88 -3.66
C THR A 230 41.69 -52.05 -3.81
N ALA A 231 42.34 -52.67 -2.82
CA ALA A 231 43.77 -52.99 -2.86
C ALA A 231 44.11 -54.17 -3.79
N LYS A 232 43.12 -54.90 -4.31
CA LYS A 232 43.31 -56.05 -5.20
C LYS A 232 42.89 -55.80 -6.66
N LEU A 233 42.70 -54.55 -7.05
CA LEU A 233 42.53 -54.19 -8.46
C LEU A 233 43.73 -54.66 -9.30
N ASP A 234 43.52 -54.91 -10.58
CA ASP A 234 44.51 -55.38 -11.55
C ASP A 234 45.77 -54.50 -11.67
N SER A 235 45.67 -53.21 -11.34
CA SER A 235 46.82 -52.29 -11.33
C SER A 235 46.68 -51.14 -10.32
N GLN A 236 47.81 -50.64 -9.83
CA GLN A 236 47.88 -49.44 -8.97
C GLN A 236 47.23 -48.22 -9.66
N THR A 237 47.40 -48.07 -10.98
CA THR A 237 46.77 -46.98 -11.75
C THR A 237 45.24 -47.02 -11.67
N ASN A 238 44.64 -48.21 -11.65
CA ASN A 238 43.20 -48.34 -11.52
C ASN A 238 42.74 -48.04 -10.09
N THR A 239 43.50 -48.44 -9.07
CA THR A 239 43.24 -48.00 -7.69
C THR A 239 43.36 -46.48 -7.55
N ASP A 240 44.40 -45.85 -8.13
CA ASP A 240 44.59 -44.39 -8.14
C ASP A 240 43.44 -43.69 -8.87
N THR A 241 42.94 -44.27 -9.97
CA THR A 241 41.79 -43.74 -10.72
C THR A 241 40.51 -43.81 -9.90
N LEU A 242 40.25 -44.95 -9.25
CA LEU A 242 39.10 -45.14 -8.38
C LEU A 242 39.15 -44.15 -7.20
N PHE A 243 40.28 -44.06 -6.50
CA PHE A 243 40.47 -43.11 -5.40
C PHE A 243 40.34 -41.66 -5.86
N SER A 244 40.90 -41.30 -7.02
CA SER A 244 40.76 -39.95 -7.57
C SER A 244 39.29 -39.55 -7.76
N GLN A 245 38.49 -40.45 -8.33
CA GLN A 245 37.06 -40.22 -8.59
C GLN A 245 36.26 -40.11 -7.28
N GLY A 246 36.45 -41.06 -6.36
CA GLY A 246 35.78 -41.05 -5.06
C GLY A 246 36.15 -39.81 -4.23
N LEU A 247 37.43 -39.45 -4.17
CA LEU A 247 37.90 -38.27 -3.42
C LEU A 247 37.45 -36.95 -4.06
N GLN A 248 37.39 -36.86 -5.38
CA GLN A 248 36.80 -35.67 -6.04
C GLN A 248 35.32 -35.53 -5.71
N TYR A 249 34.59 -36.65 -5.69
CA TYR A 249 33.17 -36.67 -5.34
C TYR A 249 32.90 -36.37 -3.85
N PHE A 250 33.75 -36.82 -2.93
CA PHE A 250 33.65 -36.35 -1.53
C PHE A 250 34.14 -34.90 -1.38
N GLY A 251 35.12 -34.50 -2.17
CA GLY A 251 35.70 -33.17 -2.17
C GLY A 251 34.74 -32.04 -2.55
N GLN A 252 33.65 -32.31 -3.28
CA GLN A 252 32.59 -31.32 -3.52
C GLN A 252 31.78 -31.01 -2.25
N PHE A 253 31.63 -31.98 -1.35
CA PHE A 253 30.96 -31.80 -0.06
C PHE A 253 31.92 -31.27 1.02
N ALA A 254 33.23 -31.41 0.82
CA ALA A 254 34.27 -30.90 1.72
C ALA A 254 34.44 -29.36 1.71
N SER A 255 33.52 -28.62 1.09
CA SER A 255 33.61 -27.17 0.98
C SER A 255 32.94 -26.45 2.17
N ASN A 256 33.79 -26.16 3.17
CA ASN A 256 33.67 -25.16 4.25
C ASN A 256 32.66 -25.46 5.39
N ILE A 257 33.11 -25.30 6.64
CA ILE A 257 32.23 -24.69 7.66
C ILE A 257 31.88 -23.32 7.08
N VAL A 258 30.66 -23.21 6.57
CA VAL A 258 30.12 -21.99 6.05
C VAL A 258 29.48 -21.31 7.25
N TYR A 259 30.21 -20.35 7.82
CA TYR A 259 29.65 -19.50 8.86
C TYR A 259 28.53 -18.64 8.28
N VAL A 260 27.55 -18.33 9.11
CA VAL A 260 26.59 -17.26 8.86
C VAL A 260 27.39 -15.98 8.62
N ASN A 261 27.25 -15.42 7.41
CA ASN A 261 27.85 -14.16 7.02
C ASN A 261 26.91 -12.99 7.29
N ASP A 262 25.60 -13.24 7.23
CA ASP A 262 24.56 -12.23 7.43
C ASP A 262 23.29 -12.88 8.00
N ILE A 263 22.63 -12.14 8.88
CA ILE A 263 21.29 -12.45 9.40
C ILE A 263 20.38 -11.31 8.95
N THR A 264 19.17 -11.65 8.51
CA THR A 264 18.11 -10.67 8.33
C THR A 264 16.92 -11.09 9.17
N VAL A 265 16.57 -10.28 10.17
CA VAL A 265 15.38 -10.50 11.01
C VAL A 265 14.17 -9.83 10.34
N THR A 266 13.07 -10.58 10.20
CA THR A 266 11.80 -10.08 9.65
C THR A 266 10.64 -10.54 10.54
N GLY A 267 9.57 -9.76 10.68
CA GLY A 267 8.32 -10.30 11.23
C GLY A 267 7.52 -11.05 10.16
N GLU A 268 6.64 -11.97 10.57
CA GLU A 268 5.75 -12.70 9.67
C GLU A 268 5.02 -11.74 8.72
N GLY A 269 5.06 -12.04 7.41
CA GLY A 269 4.47 -11.18 6.37
C GLY A 269 5.15 -9.81 6.21
N GLY A 270 6.34 -9.62 6.78
CA GLY A 270 7.05 -8.33 6.82
C GLY A 270 6.52 -7.38 7.91
N ALA A 271 5.72 -7.88 8.86
CA ALA A 271 5.17 -7.05 9.92
C ALA A 271 6.28 -6.49 10.83
N THR A 272 6.14 -5.22 11.20
CA THR A 272 7.03 -4.51 12.15
C THR A 272 6.26 -4.00 13.37
N THR A 273 5.03 -4.49 13.55
CA THR A 273 4.09 -3.98 14.54
C THR A 273 3.28 -5.08 15.20
N ILE A 274 3.09 -5.00 16.51
CA ILE A 274 2.01 -5.70 17.24
C ILE A 274 0.97 -4.63 17.61
N ASN A 275 -0.24 -4.75 17.09
CA ASN A 275 -1.32 -3.77 17.30
C ASN A 275 -2.59 -4.41 17.91
N VAL A 276 -2.46 -5.64 18.40
CA VAL A 276 -3.50 -6.38 19.10
C VAL A 276 -3.06 -6.50 20.56
N ASN A 277 -3.95 -6.23 21.51
CA ASN A 277 -3.66 -6.37 22.93
C ASN A 277 -3.26 -7.81 23.28
N GLN A 278 -2.15 -8.00 24.00
CA GLN A 278 -1.51 -9.32 24.23
C GLN A 278 -1.21 -10.10 22.94
N GLY A 279 -1.11 -9.38 21.83
CA GLY A 279 -0.81 -9.95 20.53
C GLY A 279 0.58 -10.55 20.50
N THR A 280 0.75 -11.51 19.61
CA THR A 280 2.03 -12.14 19.30
C THR A 280 2.43 -11.81 17.88
N LEU A 281 3.73 -11.72 17.61
CA LEU A 281 4.29 -11.65 16.28
C LEU A 281 5.32 -12.75 16.13
N GLN A 282 5.10 -13.64 15.17
CA GLN A 282 6.12 -14.61 14.79
C GLN A 282 7.26 -13.85 14.10
N MET A 283 8.47 -14.04 14.61
CA MET A 283 9.68 -13.50 14.03
C MET A 283 10.35 -14.59 13.19
N ASP A 284 10.73 -14.21 11.99
CA ASP A 284 11.43 -15.03 11.01
C ASP A 284 12.87 -14.54 10.87
N VAL A 285 13.75 -15.45 10.47
CA VAL A 285 15.15 -15.17 10.22
C VAL A 285 15.56 -15.73 8.86
N ALA A 286 16.19 -14.89 8.04
CA ALA A 286 16.86 -15.31 6.82
C ALA A 286 18.37 -15.27 7.02
N ILE A 287 19.03 -16.38 6.71
CA ILE A 287 20.46 -16.56 6.92
C ILE A 287 21.17 -16.58 5.58
N GLN A 288 22.29 -15.85 5.48
CA GLN A 288 23.17 -15.90 4.32
C GLN A 288 24.58 -16.38 4.68
N PRO A 289 25.15 -17.29 3.89
CA PRO A 289 24.46 -18.04 2.84
C PRO A 289 23.45 -19.03 3.46
N PRO A 290 22.38 -19.40 2.74
CA PRO A 290 21.34 -20.32 3.24
C PRO A 290 21.85 -21.76 3.46
N PHE A 291 23.09 -22.03 3.03
CA PHE A 291 23.81 -23.29 3.25
C PHE A 291 24.89 -23.14 4.34
N ALA A 292 24.73 -22.17 5.25
CA ALA A 292 25.54 -22.10 6.46
C ALA A 292 25.49 -23.44 7.20
N THR A 293 26.64 -23.91 7.70
CA THR A 293 26.77 -25.24 8.29
C THR A 293 26.00 -25.37 9.61
N ASN A 294 25.80 -24.27 10.34
CA ASN A 294 24.87 -24.15 11.45
C ASN A 294 24.10 -22.83 11.31
N GLY A 295 22.79 -22.92 11.05
CA GLY A 295 21.88 -21.79 10.87
C GLY A 295 21.02 -21.49 12.09
N ASP A 296 21.32 -22.04 13.27
CA ASP A 296 20.53 -21.76 14.46
C ASP A 296 20.86 -20.38 15.02
N VAL A 297 19.85 -19.74 15.62
CA VAL A 297 19.97 -18.43 16.28
C VAL A 297 19.43 -18.49 17.71
N ILE A 298 19.96 -17.64 18.58
CA ILE A 298 19.37 -17.36 19.90
C ILE A 298 18.56 -16.07 19.79
N TRP A 299 17.30 -16.15 20.20
CA TRP A 299 16.40 -15.00 20.24
C TRP A 299 16.51 -14.25 21.57
N SER A 300 16.50 -12.93 21.50
CA SER A 300 16.41 -12.04 22.67
C SER A 300 15.64 -10.76 22.34
N VAL A 301 15.09 -10.14 23.37
CA VAL A 301 14.48 -8.80 23.31
C VAL A 301 15.37 -7.81 24.04
N VAL A 302 15.52 -6.61 23.46
CA VAL A 302 16.16 -5.48 24.11
C VAL A 302 15.14 -4.35 24.21
N ASP A 303 14.80 -3.99 25.44
CA ASP A 303 13.85 -2.92 25.75
C ASP A 303 14.34 -1.57 25.24
N VAL A 304 13.47 -0.79 24.59
CA VAL A 304 13.75 0.60 24.20
C VAL A 304 12.84 1.55 24.96
N THR A 305 11.55 1.51 24.65
CA THR A 305 10.52 2.32 25.33
C THR A 305 9.44 1.48 26.00
N THR A 306 9.42 0.17 25.74
CA THR A 306 8.54 -0.82 26.36
C THR A 306 9.32 -2.12 26.60
N THR A 307 8.73 -3.03 27.37
CA THR A 307 9.16 -4.42 27.54
C THR A 307 8.32 -5.36 26.65
N ALA A 308 8.87 -6.54 26.35
CA ALA A 308 8.19 -7.66 25.71
C ALA A 308 8.90 -8.97 26.07
N SER A 309 8.27 -10.11 25.81
CA SER A 309 8.92 -11.42 25.95
C SER A 309 9.06 -12.09 24.59
N ILE A 310 10.15 -12.82 24.37
CA ILE A 310 10.34 -13.66 23.19
C ILE A 310 10.81 -15.05 23.61
N ASP A 311 10.20 -16.08 23.05
CA ASP A 311 10.67 -17.46 23.23
C ASP A 311 11.76 -17.83 22.22
N GLN A 312 12.30 -19.05 22.31
CA GLN A 312 13.37 -19.50 21.40
C GLN A 312 12.83 -19.99 20.05
N ASP A 313 11.51 -20.06 19.85
CA ASP A 313 10.88 -20.32 18.56
C ASP A 313 10.64 -19.00 17.77
N GLY A 314 11.07 -17.85 18.32
CA GLY A 314 10.94 -16.54 17.69
C GLY A 314 9.55 -15.91 17.87
N LEU A 315 8.72 -16.42 18.78
CA LEU A 315 7.41 -15.83 19.05
C LEU A 315 7.57 -14.65 20.02
N LEU A 316 7.50 -13.43 19.47
CA LEU A 316 7.45 -12.21 20.27
C LEU A 316 6.03 -12.04 20.84
N GLN A 317 5.93 -11.77 22.14
CA GLN A 317 4.67 -11.53 22.84
C GLN A 317 4.71 -10.16 23.54
N ALA A 318 3.69 -9.34 23.26
CA ALA A 318 3.47 -8.09 23.97
C ALA A 318 2.91 -8.33 25.38
N THR A 319 3.25 -7.45 26.33
CA THR A 319 2.83 -7.59 27.74
C THR A 319 1.33 -7.45 27.95
N GLY A 320 0.62 -6.77 27.03
CA GLY A 320 -0.79 -6.44 27.20
C GLY A 320 -1.08 -5.35 28.22
N THR A 321 -0.04 -4.70 28.77
CA THR A 321 -0.15 -3.56 29.69
C THR A 321 -0.06 -2.25 28.91
N THR A 322 -0.54 -1.15 29.49
CA THR A 322 -0.39 0.17 28.84
C THR A 322 1.07 0.54 28.58
N PHE A 323 2.02 0.08 29.41
CA PHE A 323 3.45 0.26 29.18
C PHE A 323 4.02 -0.63 28.10
N GLY A 324 3.31 -1.71 27.76
CA GLY A 324 3.53 -2.54 26.58
C GLY A 324 3.55 -1.76 25.27
N ASN A 325 2.99 -0.55 25.25
CA ASN A 325 3.02 0.33 24.09
C ASN A 325 4.38 1.02 23.97
N GLY A 326 5.07 0.81 22.86
CA GLY A 326 6.38 1.38 22.60
C GLY A 326 7.15 0.61 21.56
N THR A 327 8.47 0.59 21.67
CA THR A 327 9.36 -0.14 20.77
C THR A 327 10.27 -1.08 21.55
N VAL A 328 10.52 -2.25 20.97
CA VAL A 328 11.56 -3.21 21.39
C VAL A 328 12.44 -3.56 20.19
N TRP A 329 13.69 -3.88 20.44
CA TRP A 329 14.52 -4.56 19.45
C TRP A 329 14.37 -6.07 19.65
N VAL A 330 13.91 -6.75 18.61
CA VAL A 330 14.02 -8.20 18.54
C VAL A 330 15.34 -8.55 17.89
N LYS A 331 16.17 -9.33 18.59
CA LYS A 331 17.53 -9.66 18.17
C LYS A 331 17.71 -11.16 18.00
N ALA A 332 18.36 -11.54 16.91
CA ALA A 332 18.82 -12.90 16.63
C ALA A 332 20.35 -12.93 16.57
N ASP A 333 20.97 -13.81 17.38
CA ASP A 333 22.42 -14.03 17.41
C ASP A 333 22.76 -15.42 16.85
N ALA A 334 23.66 -15.51 15.87
CA ALA A 334 24.14 -16.79 15.33
C ALA A 334 24.87 -17.62 16.38
N VAL A 335 24.57 -18.93 16.47
CA VAL A 335 25.24 -19.83 17.43
C VAL A 335 26.44 -20.58 16.86
N ASP A 336 26.70 -20.42 15.57
CA ASP A 336 27.77 -21.10 14.83
C ASP A 336 29.19 -20.60 15.17
N GLY A 337 29.30 -19.54 15.98
CA GLY A 337 30.57 -18.92 16.36
C GLY A 337 31.05 -17.81 15.43
N SER A 338 30.26 -17.45 14.40
CA SER A 338 30.54 -16.32 13.50
C SER A 338 30.51 -14.96 14.23
N GLY A 339 29.70 -14.85 15.29
CA GLY A 339 29.42 -13.59 15.99
C GLY A 339 28.51 -12.65 15.22
N VAL A 340 27.84 -13.13 14.15
CA VAL A 340 26.87 -12.35 13.38
C VAL A 340 25.55 -12.26 14.14
N SER A 341 24.94 -11.08 14.13
CA SER A 341 23.65 -10.80 14.73
C SER A 341 22.93 -9.75 13.90
N ASP A 342 21.61 -9.83 13.85
CA ASP A 342 20.77 -8.74 13.34
C ASP A 342 19.62 -8.49 14.30
N SER A 343 19.01 -7.30 14.18
CA SER A 343 17.90 -6.89 15.02
C SER A 343 16.88 -6.08 14.23
N LEU A 344 15.61 -6.35 14.48
CA LEU A 344 14.48 -5.60 13.92
C LEU A 344 13.75 -4.85 15.04
N MET A 345 13.49 -3.56 14.83
CA MET A 345 12.67 -2.78 15.76
C MET A 345 11.20 -3.11 15.52
N ILE A 346 10.50 -3.50 16.58
CA ILE A 346 9.07 -3.76 16.57
C ILE A 346 8.36 -2.68 17.36
N THR A 347 7.31 -2.10 16.76
CA THR A 347 6.41 -1.16 17.43
C THR A 347 5.23 -1.92 18.02
N ILE A 348 5.09 -1.88 19.33
CA ILE A 348 3.97 -2.48 20.04
C ILE A 348 2.99 -1.35 20.37
N SER A 349 1.72 -1.54 20.05
CA SER A 349 0.64 -0.56 20.16
C SER A 349 -0.67 -1.25 20.53
N ASN A 350 -1.68 -0.48 20.97
CA ASN A 350 -2.98 -0.97 21.45
C ASN A 350 -2.87 -2.02 22.57
N GLN A 351 -1.86 -1.89 23.44
CA GLN A 351 -1.75 -2.66 24.68
C GLN A 351 -2.48 -1.93 25.81
N GLY A 352 -2.96 -2.70 26.77
CA GLY A 352 -3.78 -2.22 27.89
C GLY A 352 -5.11 -2.96 27.97
N SER A 353 -5.60 -3.14 29.18
CA SER A 353 -6.87 -3.77 29.52
C SER A 353 -7.86 -2.75 30.07
N ASP A 354 -9.11 -3.17 30.29
CA ASP A 354 -10.12 -2.35 30.96
C ASP A 354 -9.78 -2.05 32.45
N PHE A 355 -8.73 -2.69 33.00
CA PHE A 355 -8.32 -2.51 34.40
C PHE A 355 -6.83 -2.83 34.62
N GLU A 356 -6.00 -1.79 34.66
CA GLU A 356 -4.54 -1.86 34.73
C GLU A 356 -3.99 -1.68 36.16
N ILE A 357 -2.99 -2.48 36.54
CA ILE A 357 -2.39 -2.47 37.89
C ILE A 357 -0.90 -2.14 37.83
N LEU A 358 -0.44 -1.23 38.69
CA LEU A 358 0.98 -1.06 38.98
C LEU A 358 1.35 -1.65 40.33
N LEU A 359 2.25 -2.63 40.36
CA LEU A 359 2.87 -3.13 41.59
C LEU A 359 4.19 -2.38 41.84
N VAL A 360 4.19 -1.45 42.81
CA VAL A 360 5.41 -0.76 43.23
C VAL A 360 6.09 -1.58 44.32
N ASN A 361 7.23 -2.19 43.98
CA ASN A 361 8.08 -2.87 44.95
C ASN A 361 9.03 -1.84 45.60
N ASP A 362 8.64 -1.38 46.79
CA ASP A 362 9.42 -0.48 47.64
C ASP A 362 10.08 -1.23 48.82
N ASN A 363 10.21 -2.56 48.74
CA ASN A 363 10.80 -3.36 49.80
C ASN A 363 12.32 -3.53 49.62
N ALA A 364 13.10 -2.88 50.49
CA ALA A 364 14.56 -3.08 50.55
C ALA A 364 15.00 -4.32 51.35
N ASN A 365 14.11 -4.93 52.15
CA ASN A 365 14.43 -6.02 53.08
C ASN A 365 13.69 -7.33 52.72
N GLY A 366 14.24 -8.00 51.71
CA GLY A 366 13.67 -9.21 51.11
C GLY A 366 13.30 -8.95 49.65
N LEU A 367 14.32 -8.68 48.83
CA LEU A 367 14.19 -8.17 47.46
C LEU A 367 13.29 -9.00 46.55
N ASP A 368 13.14 -10.30 46.82
CA ASP A 368 12.34 -11.22 46.02
C ASP A 368 10.91 -11.43 46.54
N ARG A 369 10.54 -10.87 47.71
CA ARG A 369 9.26 -11.25 48.35
C ARG A 369 8.03 -10.70 47.64
N TYR A 370 8.16 -9.59 46.91
CA TYR A 370 7.11 -9.09 46.04
C TYR A 370 6.68 -10.11 44.97
N LYS A 371 7.53 -11.12 44.66
CA LYS A 371 7.22 -12.18 43.68
C LYS A 371 6.01 -13.02 44.08
N GLU A 372 5.69 -13.11 45.37
CA GLU A 372 4.44 -13.73 45.82
C GLU A 372 3.22 -12.96 45.28
N LEU A 373 3.30 -11.62 45.25
CA LEU A 373 2.22 -10.76 44.76
C LEU A 373 2.15 -10.76 43.23
N ASP A 374 3.30 -10.73 42.55
CA ASP A 374 3.44 -10.90 41.09
C ASP A 374 2.82 -12.24 40.63
N THR A 375 3.13 -13.33 41.35
CA THR A 375 2.56 -14.66 41.09
C THR A 375 1.04 -14.65 41.29
N THR A 376 0.54 -14.06 42.39
CA THR A 376 -0.90 -13.91 42.63
C THR A 376 -1.61 -13.12 41.52
N LEU A 377 -1.06 -11.98 41.10
CA LEU A 377 -1.65 -11.17 40.02
C LEU A 377 -1.70 -11.94 38.70
N SER A 378 -0.63 -12.68 38.40
CA SER A 378 -0.54 -13.58 37.24
C SER A 378 -1.56 -14.72 37.30
N ASN A 379 -1.69 -15.41 38.45
CA ASN A 379 -2.66 -16.49 38.67
C ASN A 379 -4.11 -16.03 38.47
N LEU A 380 -4.41 -14.78 38.87
CA LEU A 380 -5.73 -14.18 38.76
C LEU A 380 -6.00 -13.57 37.36
N ASN A 381 -5.06 -13.65 36.42
CA ASN A 381 -5.13 -13.07 35.08
C ASN A 381 -5.33 -11.54 35.09
N TYR A 382 -4.73 -10.83 36.03
CA TYR A 382 -4.67 -9.37 35.98
C TYR A 382 -3.42 -8.90 35.22
N SER A 383 -3.61 -8.00 34.26
CA SER A 383 -2.50 -7.32 33.60
C SER A 383 -1.86 -6.34 34.57
N HIS A 384 -0.55 -6.40 34.71
CA HIS A 384 0.17 -5.57 35.65
C HIS A 384 1.62 -5.35 35.24
N ASP A 385 2.18 -4.21 35.65
CA ASP A 385 3.62 -3.95 35.57
C ASP A 385 4.20 -3.83 36.98
N ILE A 386 5.54 -3.94 37.06
CA ILE A 386 6.27 -3.86 38.32
C ILE A 386 7.27 -2.72 38.28
N TYR A 387 7.19 -1.81 39.25
CA TYR A 387 8.17 -0.73 39.43
C TYR A 387 9.08 -1.02 40.61
N HIS A 388 10.38 -1.19 40.36
CA HIS A 388 11.39 -1.49 41.38
C HIS A 388 12.08 -0.21 41.88
N THR A 389 11.70 0.30 43.05
CA THR A 389 12.30 1.54 43.59
C THR A 389 13.77 1.35 43.97
N MET A 390 14.15 0.15 44.41
CA MET A 390 15.53 -0.20 44.75
C MET A 390 16.46 -0.28 43.54
N GLN A 391 15.94 -0.67 42.38
CA GLN A 391 16.72 -0.76 41.13
C GLN A 391 16.83 0.62 40.46
N THR A 392 15.73 1.36 40.42
CA THR A 392 15.67 2.69 39.79
C THR A 392 16.26 3.79 40.67
N GLY A 393 16.29 3.59 41.99
CA GLY A 393 16.71 4.58 42.98
C GLY A 393 15.68 5.69 43.23
N THR A 394 14.47 5.59 42.66
CA THR A 394 13.42 6.63 42.73
C THR A 394 12.02 6.00 42.80
N TYR A 395 10.98 6.83 42.92
CA TYR A 395 9.56 6.45 42.79
C TYR A 395 9.02 6.74 41.37
N PRO A 396 7.91 6.09 40.94
CA PRO A 396 7.27 6.38 39.66
C PRO A 396 6.78 7.83 39.56
N ASP A 397 6.90 8.43 38.38
CA ASP A 397 6.41 9.79 38.11
C ASP A 397 4.89 9.79 37.81
N LEU A 398 4.30 10.99 37.70
CA LEU A 398 2.85 11.13 37.52
C LEU A 398 2.38 10.55 36.17
N ILE A 399 3.19 10.71 35.12
CA ILE A 399 2.86 10.16 33.80
C ILE A 399 2.77 8.64 33.93
N THR A 400 3.75 8.04 34.61
CA THR A 400 3.79 6.60 34.87
C THR A 400 2.55 6.14 35.62
N LEU A 401 2.23 6.80 36.74
CA LEU A 401 1.08 6.46 37.59
C LEU A 401 -0.26 6.62 36.87
N SER A 402 -0.39 7.62 35.98
CA SER A 402 -1.65 7.96 35.31
C SER A 402 -2.17 6.90 34.33
N TYR A 403 -1.34 5.92 33.96
CA TYR A 403 -1.73 4.81 33.10
C TYR A 403 -2.40 3.64 33.82
N TYR A 404 -2.46 3.66 35.16
CA TYR A 404 -2.98 2.55 35.95
C TYR A 404 -4.24 2.92 36.72
N ASP A 405 -5.21 2.02 36.72
CA ASP A 405 -6.45 2.15 37.49
C ASP A 405 -6.20 1.97 38.99
N VAL A 406 -5.24 1.11 39.36
CA VAL A 406 -4.83 0.87 40.74
C VAL A 406 -3.31 0.80 40.88
N VAL A 407 -2.78 1.50 41.88
CA VAL A 407 -1.39 1.40 42.31
C VAL A 407 -1.30 0.62 43.61
N ILE A 408 -0.73 -0.58 43.57
CA ILE A 408 -0.40 -1.37 44.75
C ILE A 408 0.99 -0.98 45.21
N TRP A 409 1.08 -0.26 46.33
CA TRP A 409 2.35 0.14 46.92
C TRP A 409 2.75 -0.84 48.00
N TYR A 410 3.77 -1.66 47.72
CA TYR A 410 4.25 -2.70 48.63
C TYR A 410 5.58 -2.29 49.28
N THR A 411 5.53 -1.99 50.58
CA THR A 411 6.71 -1.56 51.36
C THR A 411 7.45 -2.72 52.01
N GLY A 412 6.80 -3.88 52.18
CA GLY A 412 7.40 -5.03 52.87
C GLY A 412 7.70 -4.72 54.33
N ASN A 413 8.94 -4.95 54.77
CA ASN A 413 9.41 -4.69 56.15
C ASN A 413 10.80 -4.03 56.13
N ASP A 414 10.91 -2.92 55.42
CA ASP A 414 12.18 -2.29 55.06
C ASP A 414 12.69 -1.25 56.08
N GLY A 415 11.81 -0.74 56.96
CA GLY A 415 12.12 0.00 58.20
C GLY A 415 12.72 1.40 58.03
N PHE A 416 13.52 1.66 56.99
CA PHE A 416 14.07 3.00 56.70
C PHE A 416 14.33 3.17 55.19
N GLU A 417 14.11 4.38 54.67
CA GLU A 417 14.37 4.83 53.27
C GLU A 417 13.29 4.55 52.20
N LEU A 418 12.05 4.24 52.60
CA LEU A 418 10.89 4.15 51.71
C LEU A 418 10.79 5.34 50.74
N LYS A 419 10.58 5.04 49.44
CA LYS A 419 10.28 6.06 48.42
C LYS A 419 8.82 6.53 48.46
N LEU A 420 8.01 5.91 49.31
CA LEU A 420 6.64 6.31 49.61
C LEU A 420 6.51 7.74 50.15
N TRP A 421 7.29 8.11 51.17
CA TRP A 421 7.04 9.32 51.98
C TRP A 421 7.83 10.56 51.51
N ASP A 422 7.17 11.72 51.52
CA ASP A 422 7.82 13.03 51.62
C ASP A 422 7.98 13.42 53.10
N LEU A 423 9.21 13.35 53.59
CA LEU A 423 9.58 13.66 54.98
C LEU A 423 9.98 15.12 55.20
N SER A 424 9.76 16.00 54.22
CA SER A 424 10.18 17.41 54.31
C SER A 424 9.41 18.23 55.35
N ASN A 425 8.20 17.81 55.71
CA ASN A 425 7.36 18.47 56.70
C ASN A 425 6.93 17.50 57.83
N PRO A 426 7.59 17.53 59.00
CA PRO A 426 7.27 16.63 60.11
C PRO A 426 5.93 16.93 60.79
N ASP A 427 5.33 18.10 60.53
CA ASP A 427 3.99 18.43 61.04
C ASP A 427 2.87 17.85 60.15
N ASP A 428 3.18 17.34 58.96
CA ASP A 428 2.21 16.84 57.98
C ASP A 428 2.90 15.93 56.95
N TYR A 429 3.29 14.72 57.38
CA TYR A 429 3.87 13.71 56.49
C TYR A 429 2.89 13.32 55.39
N LYS A 430 3.39 13.22 54.15
CA LYS A 430 2.58 12.90 52.96
C LYS A 430 3.28 11.89 52.08
N PHE A 431 2.55 11.30 51.14
CA PHE A 431 3.19 10.57 50.06
C PHE A 431 4.05 11.50 49.18
N ASN A 432 4.94 10.91 48.38
CA ASN A 432 5.67 11.62 47.36
C ASN A 432 4.73 12.39 46.41
N ALA A 433 5.23 13.49 45.82
CA ALA A 433 4.41 14.42 45.05
C ALA A 433 3.67 13.79 43.84
N PRO A 434 4.27 12.86 43.07
CA PRO A 434 3.54 12.14 42.02
C PRO A 434 2.35 11.34 42.55
N LEU A 435 2.50 10.61 43.65
CA LEU A 435 1.43 9.80 44.21
C LEU A 435 0.29 10.65 44.80
N ILE A 436 0.61 11.81 45.39
CA ILE A 436 -0.41 12.81 45.76
C ILE A 436 -1.15 13.28 44.51
N SER A 437 -0.43 13.64 43.45
CA SER A 437 -1.05 14.15 42.22
C SER A 437 -1.95 13.11 41.56
N TYR A 438 -1.57 11.83 41.63
CA TYR A 438 -2.38 10.70 41.19
C TYR A 438 -3.66 10.55 42.03
N LEU A 439 -3.56 10.65 43.36
CA LEU A 439 -4.75 10.65 44.24
C LEU A 439 -5.64 11.88 43.98
N ASP A 440 -5.07 13.08 43.81
CA ASP A 440 -5.82 14.33 43.59
C ASP A 440 -6.70 14.30 42.34
N VAL A 441 -6.34 13.49 41.34
CA VAL A 441 -7.14 13.27 40.12
C VAL A 441 -8.09 12.07 40.19
N GLY A 442 -8.23 11.45 41.37
CA GLY A 442 -9.15 10.35 41.60
C GLY A 442 -8.54 8.94 41.54
N GLY A 443 -7.20 8.84 41.53
CA GLY A 443 -6.50 7.56 41.51
C GLY A 443 -6.81 6.66 42.70
N VAL A 444 -6.56 5.36 42.51
CA VAL A 444 -6.77 4.33 43.54
C VAL A 444 -5.42 3.80 44.00
N VAL A 445 -5.17 3.87 45.31
CA VAL A 445 -3.94 3.36 45.90
C VAL A 445 -4.27 2.29 46.92
N TRP A 446 -3.58 1.15 46.82
CA TRP A 446 -3.57 0.12 47.86
C TRP A 446 -2.16 0.05 48.46
N LEU A 447 -2.00 0.71 49.61
CA LEU A 447 -0.77 0.70 50.39
C LEU A 447 -0.75 -0.52 51.33
N GLN A 448 0.34 -1.28 51.30
CA GLN A 448 0.53 -2.41 52.20
C GLN A 448 1.99 -2.64 52.63
N GLY A 449 2.16 -3.13 53.86
CA GLY A 449 3.44 -3.53 54.46
C GLY A 449 3.45 -3.32 55.96
N LEU A 450 4.61 -3.50 56.59
CA LEU A 450 4.81 -3.44 58.03
C LEU A 450 5.57 -2.17 58.43
N ASP A 451 5.34 -1.72 59.66
CA ASP A 451 6.08 -0.66 60.38
C ASP A 451 6.17 0.74 59.75
N PHE A 452 5.55 0.99 58.59
CA PHE A 452 5.74 2.24 57.87
C PHE A 452 5.19 3.49 58.60
N PHE A 453 4.29 3.35 59.60
CA PHE A 453 3.94 4.47 60.49
C PHE A 453 4.95 4.65 61.61
N TYR A 454 5.44 3.55 62.19
CA TYR A 454 6.51 3.59 63.18
C TYR A 454 7.76 4.25 62.61
N ASP A 455 8.08 4.02 61.33
CA ASP A 455 9.27 4.56 60.68
C ASP A 455 9.28 6.10 60.59
N ILE A 456 8.11 6.72 60.44
CA ILE A 456 7.97 8.18 60.32
C ILE A 456 7.70 8.89 61.67
N PHE A 457 7.03 8.22 62.61
CA PHE A 457 6.71 8.78 63.93
C PHE A 457 7.73 8.39 65.02
N GLY A 458 8.41 7.26 64.86
CA GLY A 458 9.41 6.71 65.76
C GLY A 458 8.86 6.05 67.04
N ALA A 459 7.60 6.29 67.39
CA ALA A 459 6.89 5.64 68.50
C ALA A 459 5.37 5.81 68.35
N ALA A 460 4.59 4.95 68.99
CA ALA A 460 3.15 5.17 69.20
C ALA A 460 2.89 5.66 70.64
N PRO A 461 1.82 6.43 70.91
CA PRO A 461 0.81 6.89 69.96
C PRO A 461 1.03 8.31 69.44
N ASP A 462 0.63 8.56 68.18
CA ASP A 462 0.58 9.88 67.56
C ASP A 462 -0.82 10.23 67.04
N THR A 463 -1.26 11.46 67.27
CA THR A 463 -2.63 11.92 66.95
C THR A 463 -2.63 12.94 65.82
N LEU A 464 -3.56 12.75 64.88
CA LEU A 464 -3.68 13.52 63.66
C LEU A 464 -4.99 14.33 63.64
N GLN A 465 -5.01 15.40 62.88
CA GLN A 465 -6.12 16.36 62.79
C GLN A 465 -6.51 16.61 61.33
N ALA A 466 -7.76 17.02 61.12
CA ALA A 466 -8.27 17.41 59.80
C ALA A 466 -7.39 18.51 59.18
N GLY A 467 -7.08 18.36 57.88
CA GLY A 467 -6.12 19.19 57.16
C GLY A 467 -4.73 18.58 57.02
N GLN A 468 -4.41 17.52 57.78
CA GLN A 468 -3.21 16.71 57.56
C GLN A 468 -3.49 15.58 56.57
N PHE A 469 -2.51 15.24 55.72
CA PHE A 469 -2.66 14.25 54.65
C PHE A 469 -3.11 12.87 55.16
N ILE A 470 -2.44 12.33 56.19
CA ILE A 470 -2.76 11.01 56.74
C ILE A 470 -4.20 11.00 57.33
N TYR A 471 -4.66 12.12 57.89
CA TYR A 471 -6.05 12.22 58.35
C TYR A 471 -7.03 12.25 57.18
N ASP A 472 -6.78 13.10 56.19
CA ASP A 472 -7.74 13.41 55.13
C ASP A 472 -7.78 12.36 54.00
N TYR A 473 -6.62 11.83 53.57
CA TYR A 473 -6.52 10.84 52.49
C TYR A 473 -6.52 9.40 53.01
N MET A 474 -5.73 9.09 54.05
CA MET A 474 -5.67 7.72 54.59
C MET A 474 -6.79 7.43 55.58
N GLY A 475 -7.48 8.47 56.08
CA GLY A 475 -8.58 8.28 57.02
C GLY A 475 -8.12 7.85 58.43
N VAL A 476 -6.87 8.11 58.79
CA VAL A 476 -6.29 7.70 60.07
C VAL A 476 -6.25 8.91 61.00
N LYS A 477 -6.99 8.86 62.12
CA LYS A 477 -6.96 9.93 63.14
C LYS A 477 -5.84 9.73 64.16
N ARG A 478 -5.34 8.50 64.30
CA ARG A 478 -4.33 8.16 65.30
C ARG A 478 -3.56 6.90 64.92
N TYR A 479 -2.24 7.01 64.93
CA TYR A 479 -1.34 5.86 65.05
C TYR A 479 -1.27 5.48 66.54
N ALA A 480 -1.81 4.32 66.91
CA ALA A 480 -2.14 4.02 68.30
C ALA A 480 -1.20 3.04 68.99
N ALA A 481 -0.67 2.05 68.26
CA ALA A 481 0.22 1.03 68.79
C ALA A 481 1.01 0.34 67.66
N GLN A 482 2.09 -0.36 68.01
CA GLN A 482 2.79 -1.32 67.16
C GLN A 482 2.72 -2.73 67.79
N SER A 483 2.37 -3.75 67.00
CA SER A 483 2.11 -5.11 67.51
C SER A 483 3.30 -5.88 68.09
N TRP A 484 4.50 -5.30 68.14
CA TRP A 484 5.66 -5.92 68.78
C TRP A 484 6.10 -5.16 70.03
N LEU A 485 6.21 -3.83 69.97
CA LEU A 485 6.62 -3.03 71.11
C LEU A 485 5.51 -2.86 72.16
N ASP A 486 4.27 -2.66 71.74
CA ASP A 486 3.18 -2.23 72.63
C ASP A 486 2.34 -3.37 73.19
N ASP A 487 2.56 -4.60 72.71
CA ASP A 487 1.88 -5.80 73.19
C ASP A 487 2.73 -6.66 74.14
N GLY A 488 3.98 -6.26 74.38
CA GLY A 488 4.93 -7.00 75.21
C GLY A 488 5.77 -8.02 74.44
N TYR A 489 6.04 -7.77 73.16
CA TYR A 489 6.86 -8.60 72.27
C TYR A 489 6.21 -9.95 71.95
N THR A 490 4.90 -9.95 71.71
CA THR A 490 4.17 -11.17 71.33
C THR A 490 3.85 -11.25 69.84
N GLY A 491 3.44 -10.16 69.21
CA GLY A 491 2.88 -10.18 67.87
C GLY A 491 1.37 -10.44 67.84
N VAL A 492 0.78 -10.21 66.66
CA VAL A 492 -0.64 -10.48 66.38
C VAL A 492 -0.80 -11.85 65.73
N GLU A 493 -1.69 -12.69 66.27
CA GLU A 493 -1.90 -14.06 65.81
C GLU A 493 -2.73 -14.11 64.51
N GLN A 494 -3.77 -13.25 64.42
CA GLN A 494 -4.65 -13.18 63.25
C GLN A 494 -5.23 -11.77 63.07
N LEU A 495 -5.77 -11.46 61.89
CA LEU A 495 -6.66 -10.31 61.70
C LEU A 495 -8.08 -10.77 61.39
N ASP A 496 -9.04 -10.07 61.98
CA ASP A 496 -10.45 -10.34 61.79
C ASP A 496 -11.13 -9.20 61.03
N ILE A 497 -12.13 -9.53 60.21
CA ILE A 497 -12.90 -8.52 59.49
C ILE A 497 -13.59 -7.55 60.47
N GLU A 498 -13.53 -6.26 60.21
CA GLU A 498 -14.11 -5.25 61.08
C GLU A 498 -15.63 -5.11 60.87
N ALA A 499 -16.36 -4.93 61.98
CA ALA A 499 -17.79 -4.68 61.93
C ALA A 499 -18.08 -3.32 61.27
N GLY A 500 -18.76 -3.33 60.12
CA GLY A 500 -19.06 -2.13 59.35
C GLY A 500 -18.15 -1.92 58.14
N ASN A 501 -17.22 -2.85 57.87
CA ASN A 501 -16.64 -3.01 56.54
C ASN A 501 -17.78 -3.17 55.50
N PRO A 502 -17.84 -2.35 54.44
CA PRO A 502 -18.86 -2.48 53.41
C PRO A 502 -18.72 -3.83 52.70
N ASP A 503 -19.83 -4.55 52.60
CA ASP A 503 -19.96 -5.80 51.84
C ASP A 503 -20.00 -5.45 50.34
N PRO A 504 -18.84 -5.02 49.77
CA PRO A 504 -18.11 -5.81 48.77
C PRO A 504 -16.55 -5.66 48.77
N LEU A 505 -15.88 -5.00 49.75
CA LEU A 505 -14.42 -4.75 49.66
C LEU A 505 -13.56 -5.98 50.04
N CYS A 506 -13.79 -6.54 51.24
CA CYS A 506 -13.09 -7.73 51.75
C CYS A 506 -14.04 -8.61 52.57
N ALA A 507 -13.91 -9.93 52.46
CA ALA A 507 -14.68 -10.91 53.24
C ALA A 507 -13.80 -12.04 53.81
N PHE A 508 -12.54 -12.15 53.40
CA PHE A 508 -11.61 -13.16 53.89
C PHE A 508 -11.25 -12.94 55.37
N THR A 509 -11.58 -13.88 56.24
CA THR A 509 -11.34 -13.82 57.69
C THR A 509 -11.35 -15.23 58.30
N PRO A 510 -10.52 -15.52 59.32
CA PRO A 510 -9.39 -14.70 59.76
C PRO A 510 -8.28 -14.65 58.70
N ILE A 511 -7.50 -13.57 58.67
CA ILE A 511 -6.18 -13.58 58.03
C ILE A 511 -5.21 -14.18 59.04
N GLU A 512 -4.58 -15.28 58.64
CA GLU A 512 -3.51 -15.95 59.37
C GLU A 512 -2.20 -15.84 58.56
N TRP A 513 -1.08 -16.15 59.21
CA TRP A 513 0.25 -15.93 58.64
C TRP A 513 1.00 -17.22 58.38
N THR A 514 2.03 -17.16 57.55
CA THR A 514 3.00 -18.26 57.39
C THR A 514 3.75 -18.58 58.70
N TYR A 515 3.67 -17.68 59.68
CA TYR A 515 4.23 -17.81 61.03
C TYR A 515 3.11 -17.83 62.08
N SER A 516 3.41 -18.27 63.31
CA SER A 516 2.40 -18.28 64.38
C SER A 516 1.97 -16.89 64.88
N MET A 517 2.77 -15.86 64.63
CA MET A 517 2.52 -14.47 65.03
C MET A 517 3.13 -13.53 63.97
N MET A 518 2.46 -12.41 63.69
CA MET A 518 3.00 -11.31 62.89
C MET A 518 3.48 -10.18 63.80
N HIS A 519 4.69 -9.71 63.56
CA HIS A 519 5.28 -8.59 64.29
C HIS A 519 5.17 -7.31 63.45
N TYR A 520 5.23 -6.15 64.10
CA TYR A 520 5.31 -4.82 63.45
C TYR A 520 4.05 -4.39 62.67
N VAL A 521 2.89 -4.95 63.01
CA VAL A 521 1.61 -4.48 62.48
C VAL A 521 1.23 -3.20 63.22
N ASP A 522 1.00 -2.11 62.49
CA ASP A 522 0.61 -0.82 63.07
C ASP A 522 -0.88 -0.77 63.38
N GLY A 523 -1.24 -0.45 64.62
CA GLY A 523 -2.59 -0.35 65.12
C GLY A 523 -3.13 1.07 64.98
N LEU A 524 -4.27 1.21 64.29
CA LEU A 524 -4.83 2.48 63.88
C LEU A 524 -6.18 2.75 64.57
N GLU A 525 -6.45 4.03 64.82
CA GLU A 525 -7.81 4.53 64.98
C GLU A 525 -8.18 5.43 63.78
N ILE A 526 -9.41 5.30 63.29
CA ILE A 526 -9.88 5.95 62.05
C ILE A 526 -10.61 7.28 62.28
N ALA A 527 -10.49 8.17 61.30
CA ALA A 527 -11.27 9.39 61.17
C ALA A 527 -12.75 9.07 60.83
N PRO A 528 -13.70 10.00 61.05
CA PRO A 528 -15.12 9.75 60.80
C PRO A 528 -15.49 9.48 59.34
N THR A 529 -14.63 9.85 58.39
CA THR A 529 -14.83 9.67 56.93
C THR A 529 -14.42 8.29 56.44
N ALA A 530 -13.66 7.56 57.25
CA ALA A 530 -13.01 6.32 56.86
C ALA A 530 -13.78 5.10 57.37
N THR A 531 -13.47 3.96 56.77
CA THR A 531 -14.02 2.66 57.13
C THR A 531 -12.90 1.72 57.59
N GLY A 532 -13.10 1.05 58.73
CA GLY A 532 -12.21 -0.02 59.16
C GLY A 532 -12.50 -1.30 58.39
N ILE A 533 -11.44 -1.98 57.94
CA ILE A 533 -11.51 -3.20 57.13
C ILE A 533 -11.09 -4.42 57.95
N TYR A 534 -9.91 -4.34 58.58
CA TYR A 534 -9.36 -5.41 59.40
C TYR A 534 -9.00 -4.90 60.80
N ARG A 535 -9.34 -5.69 61.80
CA ARG A 535 -9.06 -5.48 63.21
C ARG A 535 -8.00 -6.48 63.67
N MET A 536 -7.14 -6.06 64.60
CA MET A 536 -6.16 -6.95 65.24
C MET A 536 -6.88 -8.02 66.07
N GLY A 537 -6.46 -9.27 65.96
CA GLY A 537 -7.13 -10.40 66.61
C GLY A 537 -6.15 -11.44 67.19
N PRO A 538 -6.68 -12.51 67.80
CA PRO A 538 -8.12 -12.80 67.96
C PRO A 538 -8.77 -11.91 69.04
N PRO A 539 -10.12 -11.93 69.19
CA PRO A 539 -10.80 -11.25 70.28
C PRO A 539 -10.21 -11.62 71.65
N GLY A 540 -9.81 -10.62 72.42
CA GLY A 540 -9.07 -10.76 73.68
C GLY A 540 -7.56 -10.52 73.58
N TYR A 541 -7.01 -10.35 72.38
CA TYR A 541 -5.66 -9.81 72.19
C TYR A 541 -5.56 -8.39 72.74
N ILE A 542 -4.40 -7.99 73.30
CA ILE A 542 -4.27 -6.73 74.03
C ILE A 542 -4.49 -5.48 73.16
N LEU A 543 -4.29 -5.60 71.84
CA LEU A 543 -4.51 -4.56 70.85
C LEU A 543 -5.76 -4.80 70.00
N ASP A 544 -6.66 -5.71 70.39
CA ASP A 544 -7.84 -6.09 69.60
C ASP A 544 -8.83 -4.94 69.33
N THR A 545 -8.68 -3.81 70.02
CA THR A 545 -9.48 -2.61 69.78
C THR A 545 -9.02 -1.79 68.57
N TYR A 546 -7.81 -2.02 68.04
CA TYR A 546 -7.21 -1.26 66.94
C TYR A 546 -7.35 -1.94 65.59
N LEU A 547 -7.33 -1.12 64.53
CA LEU A 547 -7.47 -1.55 63.15
C LEU A 547 -6.09 -1.72 62.50
N ALA A 548 -5.96 -2.72 61.63
CA ALA A 548 -4.79 -2.95 60.78
C ALA A 548 -5.12 -2.77 59.28
N GLY A 549 -6.41 -2.58 58.94
CA GLY A 549 -6.85 -2.24 57.60
C GLY A 549 -7.84 -1.08 57.62
N VAL A 550 -7.60 -0.05 56.82
CA VAL A 550 -8.40 1.17 56.73
C VAL A 550 -8.63 1.53 55.27
N TYR A 551 -9.87 1.88 54.93
CA TYR A 551 -10.26 2.40 53.63
C TYR A 551 -10.83 3.81 53.78
N ASN A 552 -10.44 4.73 52.91
CA ASN A 552 -10.98 6.08 52.91
C ASN A 552 -11.14 6.60 51.49
N GLU A 553 -12.23 7.34 51.29
CA GLU A 553 -12.53 8.05 50.05
C GLU A 553 -12.49 9.55 50.32
N LYS A 554 -11.74 10.27 49.50
CA LYS A 554 -11.71 11.73 49.53
C LYS A 554 -11.87 12.27 48.12
N ASP A 555 -12.91 13.07 47.91
CA ASP A 555 -13.32 13.57 46.60
C ASP A 555 -13.61 12.39 45.63
N TYR A 556 -12.69 12.09 44.70
CA TYR A 556 -12.77 10.92 43.81
C TYR A 556 -11.71 9.85 44.11
N SER A 557 -10.76 10.15 45.00
CA SER A 557 -9.64 9.29 45.35
C SER A 557 -10.06 8.15 46.29
N LYS A 558 -9.42 7.00 46.13
CA LYS A 558 -9.68 5.81 46.96
C LYS A 558 -8.35 5.29 47.51
N LEU A 559 -8.23 5.19 48.83
CA LEU A 559 -7.00 4.75 49.48
C LEU A 559 -7.30 3.62 50.48
N LEU A 560 -6.78 2.43 50.18
CA LEU A 560 -6.79 1.27 51.07
C LEU A 560 -5.41 1.12 51.71
N THR A 561 -5.36 1.13 53.04
CA THR A 561 -4.13 1.00 53.82
C THR A 561 -4.19 -0.27 54.65
N PHE A 562 -3.28 -1.20 54.39
CA PHE A 562 -3.01 -2.37 55.24
C PHE A 562 -1.66 -2.19 55.94
N THR A 563 -1.67 -2.20 57.26
CA THR A 563 -0.44 -2.13 58.06
C THR A 563 0.17 -3.51 58.32
N PHE A 564 -0.15 -4.46 57.43
CA PHE A 564 0.37 -5.81 57.41
C PHE A 564 0.78 -6.18 55.98
N GLU A 565 1.68 -7.17 55.90
CA GLU A 565 2.27 -7.62 54.65
C GLU A 565 1.46 -8.78 54.05
N THR A 566 0.79 -8.60 52.90
CA THR A 566 -0.05 -9.65 52.32
C THR A 566 0.77 -10.82 51.75
N ALA A 567 2.04 -10.61 51.42
CA ALA A 567 2.95 -11.66 50.98
C ALA A 567 3.31 -12.69 52.09
N ARG A 568 2.84 -12.49 53.33
CA ARG A 568 3.06 -13.41 54.47
C ARG A 568 1.78 -14.09 54.96
N ILE A 569 0.72 -14.05 54.17
CA ILE A 569 -0.48 -14.84 54.44
C ILE A 569 -0.09 -16.34 54.37
N ASP A 570 -0.75 -17.17 55.16
CA ASP A 570 -0.42 -18.58 55.37
C ASP A 570 -0.32 -19.44 54.09
N THR A 571 -1.13 -19.16 53.06
CA THR A 571 -1.08 -19.87 51.77
C THR A 571 -1.30 -18.93 50.58
N GLU A 572 -0.72 -19.28 49.42
CA GLU A 572 -0.91 -18.57 48.14
C GLU A 572 -2.39 -18.45 47.76
N ALA A 573 -3.18 -19.53 47.92
CA ALA A 573 -4.61 -19.51 47.63
C ALA A 573 -5.40 -18.50 48.50
N HIS A 574 -4.95 -18.25 49.72
CA HIS A 574 -5.54 -17.24 50.60
C HIS A 574 -5.13 -15.82 50.17
N THR A 575 -3.88 -15.63 49.74
CA THR A 575 -3.43 -14.37 49.11
C THR A 575 -4.24 -14.08 47.85
N ASP A 576 -4.41 -15.05 46.96
CA ASP A 576 -5.22 -14.96 45.74
C ASP A 576 -6.67 -14.60 46.06
N THR A 577 -7.24 -15.20 47.11
CA THR A 577 -8.61 -14.91 47.56
C THR A 577 -8.75 -13.46 48.00
N LEU A 578 -7.80 -12.94 48.79
CA LEU A 578 -7.80 -11.56 49.24
C LEU A 578 -7.64 -10.58 48.07
N PHE A 579 -6.67 -10.83 47.19
CA PHE A 579 -6.43 -10.00 46.00
C PHE A 579 -7.62 -9.99 45.07
N SER A 580 -8.23 -11.14 44.81
CA SER A 580 -9.44 -11.24 43.98
C SER A 580 -10.57 -10.37 44.51
N GLN A 581 -10.80 -10.36 45.84
CA GLN A 581 -11.84 -9.52 46.47
C GLN A 581 -11.53 -8.03 46.31
N VAL A 582 -10.33 -7.60 46.69
CA VAL A 582 -9.92 -6.19 46.65
C VAL A 582 -9.91 -5.65 45.22
N LEU A 583 -9.34 -6.39 44.27
CA LEU A 583 -9.22 -5.95 42.88
C LEU A 583 -10.56 -5.97 42.15
N THR A 584 -11.44 -6.93 42.43
CA THR A 584 -12.81 -6.92 41.88
C THR A 584 -13.56 -5.69 42.36
N TYR A 585 -13.47 -5.35 43.65
CA TYR A 585 -14.08 -4.15 44.18
C TYR A 585 -13.58 -2.89 43.47
N PHE A 586 -12.26 -2.75 43.30
CA PHE A 586 -11.71 -1.56 42.65
C PHE A 586 -12.05 -1.50 41.16
N LYS A 587 -12.05 -2.63 40.46
CA LYS A 587 -12.49 -2.71 39.06
C LYS A 587 -13.94 -2.23 38.88
N ASP A 588 -14.84 -2.69 39.75
CA ASP A 588 -16.23 -2.22 39.73
C ASP A 588 -16.30 -0.72 40.07
N ALA A 589 -15.48 -0.25 41.00
CA ALA A 589 -15.47 1.14 41.45
C ALA A 589 -14.80 2.13 40.47
N THR A 590 -14.02 1.65 39.49
CA THR A 590 -13.39 2.46 38.43
C THR A 590 -14.09 2.36 37.07
N SER A 591 -14.97 1.37 36.86
CA SER A 591 -15.75 1.14 35.63
C SER A 591 -16.69 2.27 35.17
N GLY A 592 -16.76 3.40 35.89
CA GLY A 592 -17.50 4.59 35.50
C GLY A 592 -16.82 5.48 34.45
N GLY A 593 -15.54 5.26 34.15
CA GLY A 593 -14.73 5.96 33.15
C GLY A 593 -14.49 7.46 33.45
N VAL A 594 -13.29 7.96 33.20
CA VAL A 594 -13.04 9.40 33.07
C VAL A 594 -13.42 9.79 31.64
N PRO A 595 -14.53 10.55 31.41
CA PRO A 595 -14.93 10.92 30.07
C PRO A 595 -14.01 12.00 29.49
N VAL A 596 -13.91 12.03 28.16
CA VAL A 596 -13.35 13.13 27.39
C VAL A 596 -14.17 14.39 27.69
N THR A 597 -13.48 15.48 28.01
CA THR A 597 -14.08 16.78 28.30
C THR A 597 -13.74 17.83 27.24
N ASN A 598 -12.66 17.64 26.50
CA ASN A 598 -12.22 18.53 25.43
C ASN A 598 -11.43 17.76 24.36
N ILE A 599 -11.52 18.21 23.10
CA ILE A 599 -10.68 17.77 21.98
C ILE A 599 -10.14 19.04 21.32
N THR A 600 -8.89 19.03 20.88
CA THR A 600 -8.31 20.08 20.02
C THR A 600 -7.75 19.46 18.75
N VAL A 601 -8.28 19.84 17.58
CA VAL A 601 -7.84 19.34 16.27
C VAL A 601 -6.79 20.28 15.67
N THR A 602 -5.66 19.73 15.24
CA THR A 602 -4.56 20.47 14.58
C THR A 602 -4.00 19.69 13.40
N GLY A 603 -3.65 20.36 12.30
CA GLY A 603 -2.84 19.75 11.24
C GLY A 603 -1.38 19.59 11.66
N GLU A 604 -0.68 18.63 11.06
CA GLU A 604 0.75 18.41 11.28
C GLU A 604 1.56 19.70 11.05
N GLY A 605 2.48 20.00 11.97
CA GLY A 605 3.24 21.27 11.95
C GLY A 605 2.38 22.53 12.12
N GLY A 606 1.10 22.40 12.48
CA GLY A 606 0.13 23.50 12.52
C GLY A 606 -0.38 23.92 11.14
N ALA A 607 -0.20 23.08 10.11
CA ALA A 607 -0.68 23.38 8.76
C ALA A 607 -2.23 23.44 8.71
N THR A 608 -2.74 24.37 7.92
CA THR A 608 -4.17 24.56 7.66
C THR A 608 -4.47 24.57 6.16
N THR A 609 -3.53 24.07 5.34
CA THR A 609 -3.60 24.14 3.88
C THR A 609 -3.04 22.89 3.23
N ILE A 610 -3.65 22.44 2.13
CA ILE A 610 -3.09 21.49 1.17
C ILE A 610 -2.99 22.22 -0.17
N ASP A 611 -1.77 22.55 -0.61
CA ASP A 611 -1.49 23.35 -1.81
C ASP A 611 -0.77 22.57 -2.91
N VAL A 612 -0.64 21.26 -2.74
CA VAL A 612 -0.07 20.33 -3.71
C VAL A 612 -1.17 19.37 -4.17
N ASN A 613 -1.23 19.14 -5.49
CA ASN A 613 -2.25 18.29 -6.10
C ASN A 613 -2.24 16.87 -5.48
N ASN A 614 -3.42 16.37 -5.08
CA ASN A 614 -3.62 15.04 -4.48
C ASN A 614 -2.72 14.75 -3.26
N ALA A 615 -2.23 15.79 -2.58
CA ALA A 615 -1.43 15.62 -1.37
C ALA A 615 -2.30 15.35 -0.14
N THR A 616 -1.64 14.86 0.92
CA THR A 616 -2.26 14.57 2.21
C THR A 616 -1.79 15.53 3.29
N LEU A 617 -2.59 15.68 4.34
CA LEU A 617 -2.25 16.38 5.57
C LEU A 617 -2.64 15.49 6.75
N GLN A 618 -1.65 15.15 7.59
CA GLN A 618 -1.92 14.42 8.82
C GLN A 618 -2.62 15.35 9.82
N MET A 619 -3.80 14.94 10.28
CA MET A 619 -4.55 15.61 11.34
C MET A 619 -4.26 14.94 12.68
N ASN A 620 -4.21 15.73 13.74
CA ASN A 620 -3.97 15.30 15.10
C ASN A 620 -5.13 15.77 16.00
N ALA A 621 -5.52 14.96 16.97
CA ALA A 621 -6.50 15.30 17.99
C ALA A 621 -5.85 15.19 19.38
N ALA A 622 -5.72 16.32 20.07
CA ALA A 622 -5.30 16.34 21.48
C ALA A 622 -6.53 16.23 22.38
N ILE A 623 -6.54 15.29 23.31
CA ILE A 623 -7.70 14.93 24.14
C ILE A 623 -7.43 15.35 25.58
N GLU A 624 -8.41 16.00 26.22
CA GLU A 624 -8.37 16.33 27.64
C GLU A 624 -9.59 15.79 28.41
N PRO A 625 -9.39 15.25 29.62
CA PRO A 625 -8.07 15.01 30.24
C PRO A 625 -7.27 13.95 29.46
N VAL A 626 -5.94 14.04 29.51
CA VAL A 626 -5.00 13.13 28.81
C VAL A 626 -5.07 11.68 29.31
N PHE A 627 -5.87 11.43 30.34
CA PHE A 627 -6.14 10.12 30.94
C PHE A 627 -7.64 9.78 30.87
N ALA A 628 -8.37 10.37 29.91
CA ALA A 628 -9.71 9.90 29.59
C ALA A 628 -9.63 8.38 29.30
N THR A 629 -10.57 7.62 29.86
CA THR A 629 -10.54 6.14 29.80
C THR A 629 -10.66 5.62 28.36
N ASN A 630 -11.27 6.40 27.46
CA ASN A 630 -11.27 6.13 26.04
C ASN A 630 -10.85 7.40 25.27
N GLN A 631 -9.65 7.36 24.70
CA GLN A 631 -9.04 8.41 23.88
C GLN A 631 -9.20 8.17 22.37
N VAL A 632 -9.99 7.19 21.97
CA VAL A 632 -10.26 6.95 20.56
C VAL A 632 -11.24 8.00 20.06
N VAL A 633 -10.87 8.65 18.96
CA VAL A 633 -11.74 9.57 18.22
C VAL A 633 -12.19 8.93 16.92
N TYR A 634 -13.40 9.27 16.51
CA TYR A 634 -13.90 9.01 15.16
C TYR A 634 -13.59 10.22 14.29
N TRP A 635 -12.84 10.00 13.21
CA TRP A 635 -12.54 11.03 12.22
C TRP A 635 -13.63 11.10 11.17
N SER A 636 -13.97 12.32 10.77
CA SER A 636 -14.89 12.61 9.67
C SER A 636 -14.45 13.91 8.98
N VAL A 637 -14.79 14.04 7.70
CA VAL A 637 -14.57 15.27 6.95
C VAL A 637 -15.91 15.80 6.47
N VAL A 638 -16.10 17.10 6.60
CA VAL A 638 -17.23 17.81 6.01
C VAL A 638 -16.69 18.65 4.86
N ASN A 639 -17.03 18.24 3.65
CA ASN A 639 -16.71 18.98 2.43
C ASN A 639 -17.59 20.23 2.39
N ALA A 640 -16.96 21.42 2.39
CA ALA A 640 -17.67 22.69 2.28
C ALA A 640 -17.65 23.17 0.82
N THR A 641 -16.64 23.92 0.41
CA THR A 641 -16.45 24.31 -1.00
C THR A 641 -15.42 23.46 -1.73
N GLY A 642 -14.57 22.74 -1.00
CA GLY A 642 -13.64 21.77 -1.57
C GLY A 642 -14.02 20.33 -1.19
N THR A 643 -13.31 19.36 -1.76
CA THR A 643 -13.54 17.93 -1.50
C THR A 643 -12.28 17.22 -1.03
N ALA A 644 -12.40 16.47 0.07
CA ALA A 644 -11.37 15.60 0.60
C ALA A 644 -11.99 14.33 1.20
N THR A 645 -11.13 13.34 1.46
CA THR A 645 -11.44 12.19 2.29
C THR A 645 -10.55 12.21 3.52
N ILE A 646 -10.99 11.60 4.62
CA ILE A 646 -10.16 11.41 5.81
C ILE A 646 -10.32 9.97 6.29
N ASP A 647 -9.19 9.32 6.58
CA ASP A 647 -9.22 8.00 7.18
C ASP A 647 -9.37 8.07 8.72
N GLN A 648 -9.52 6.92 9.38
CA GLN A 648 -9.65 6.88 10.84
C GLN A 648 -8.32 7.07 11.58
N ASN A 649 -7.20 7.22 10.87
CA ASN A 649 -5.91 7.66 11.43
C ASN A 649 -5.75 9.19 11.38
N GLY A 650 -6.73 9.91 10.83
CA GLY A 650 -6.68 11.36 10.66
C GLY A 650 -5.89 11.81 9.44
N LEU A 651 -5.57 10.94 8.48
CA LEU A 651 -4.91 11.34 7.25
C LEU A 651 -5.94 11.95 6.30
N LEU A 652 -5.93 13.28 6.18
CA LEU A 652 -6.79 14.02 5.27
C LEU A 652 -6.17 14.04 3.87
N GLN A 653 -6.88 13.59 2.85
CA GLN A 653 -6.42 13.56 1.46
C GLN A 653 -7.28 14.47 0.58
N ALA A 654 -6.63 15.42 -0.10
CA ALA A 654 -7.30 16.23 -1.11
C ALA A 654 -7.69 15.37 -2.32
N SER A 655 -8.82 15.68 -2.97
CA SER A 655 -9.37 14.81 -4.02
C SER A 655 -8.50 14.68 -5.28
N GLY A 656 -7.59 15.63 -5.53
CA GLY A 656 -6.78 15.65 -6.75
C GLY A 656 -7.52 16.13 -8.01
N PHE A 657 -8.77 16.57 -7.88
CA PHE A 657 -9.60 17.13 -8.96
C PHE A 657 -9.78 18.63 -8.79
N SER A 658 -10.16 19.36 -9.84
CA SER A 658 -10.41 20.80 -9.77
C SER A 658 -11.49 21.16 -8.74
N CYS A 659 -12.50 20.29 -8.55
CA CYS A 659 -13.51 20.40 -7.48
C CYS A 659 -12.96 20.22 -6.05
N GLY A 660 -11.73 19.72 -5.92
CA GLY A 660 -11.02 19.61 -4.66
C GLY A 660 -10.63 20.95 -4.06
N ASN A 661 -10.47 21.98 -4.89
CA ASN A 661 -10.11 23.32 -4.44
C ASN A 661 -11.24 23.93 -3.60
N GLY A 662 -10.91 24.51 -2.45
CA GLY A 662 -11.89 25.12 -1.55
C GLY A 662 -11.57 24.84 -0.09
N THR A 663 -12.57 24.74 0.78
CA THR A 663 -12.40 24.45 2.20
C THR A 663 -13.08 23.14 2.59
N VAL A 664 -12.45 22.41 3.51
CA VAL A 664 -13.01 21.23 4.17
C VAL A 664 -12.83 21.33 5.68
N TRP A 665 -13.71 20.69 6.46
CA TRP A 665 -13.59 20.63 7.91
C TRP A 665 -13.23 19.22 8.34
N ALA A 666 -12.00 19.03 8.83
CA ALA A 666 -11.58 17.79 9.45
C ALA A 666 -12.04 17.78 10.91
N LYS A 667 -12.86 16.80 11.29
CA LYS A 667 -13.53 16.72 12.59
C LYS A 667 -13.17 15.42 13.31
N ALA A 668 -12.76 15.54 14.57
CA ALA A 668 -12.56 14.43 15.50
C ALA A 668 -13.67 14.44 16.56
N THR A 669 -14.30 13.28 16.80
CA THR A 669 -15.38 13.12 17.81
C THR A 669 -15.02 12.00 18.78
N ALA A 670 -15.10 12.23 20.08
CA ALA A 670 -14.84 11.23 21.11
C ALA A 670 -15.80 10.03 20.98
N THR A 671 -15.27 8.82 21.16
CA THR A 671 -16.06 7.57 21.06
C THR A 671 -16.50 7.02 22.41
N ASP A 672 -16.09 7.65 23.51
CA ASP A 672 -16.38 7.28 24.90
C ASP A 672 -17.82 7.57 25.35
N GLY A 673 -18.67 8.08 24.46
CA GLY A 673 -20.05 8.47 24.74
C GLY A 673 -20.21 9.88 25.31
N SER A 674 -19.12 10.63 25.54
CA SER A 674 -19.17 12.04 25.98
C SER A 674 -19.81 12.96 24.93
N GLY A 675 -19.68 12.61 23.65
CA GLY A 675 -20.13 13.42 22.52
C GLY A 675 -19.27 14.66 22.26
N VAL A 676 -18.12 14.79 22.90
CA VAL A 676 -17.17 15.89 22.68
C VAL A 676 -16.57 15.78 21.28
N SER A 677 -16.43 16.91 20.58
CA SER A 677 -15.80 16.96 19.25
C SER A 677 -15.17 18.33 19.02
N ASP A 678 -14.14 18.36 18.18
CA ASP A 678 -13.57 19.59 17.62
C ASP A 678 -13.27 19.42 16.13
N SER A 679 -13.09 20.52 15.41
CA SER A 679 -12.86 20.52 13.97
C SER A 679 -11.95 21.65 13.51
N LEU A 680 -11.09 21.36 12.54
CA LEU A 680 -10.20 22.33 11.89
C LEU A 680 -10.62 22.54 10.43
N GLU A 681 -10.73 23.81 10.01
CA GLU A 681 -10.89 24.19 8.62
C GLU A 681 -9.54 24.08 7.89
N VAL A 682 -9.52 23.37 6.77
CA VAL A 682 -8.36 23.20 5.89
C VAL A 682 -8.69 23.77 4.52
N THR A 683 -7.82 24.65 4.01
CA THR A 683 -7.94 25.19 2.64
C THR A 683 -7.17 24.32 1.66
N ILE A 684 -7.85 23.81 0.65
CA ILE A 684 -7.30 23.00 -0.43
C ILE A 684 -7.16 23.87 -1.67
N SER A 685 -5.99 23.83 -2.32
CA SER A 685 -5.69 24.61 -3.52
C SER A 685 -4.77 23.83 -4.48
N ASN A 686 -4.66 24.29 -5.72
CA ASN A 686 -3.87 23.66 -6.80
C ASN A 686 -4.23 22.19 -7.04
N GLN A 687 -5.50 21.85 -6.89
CA GLN A 687 -6.01 20.52 -7.26
C GLN A 687 -6.43 20.52 -8.73
N GLY A 688 -6.28 19.35 -9.35
CA GLY A 688 -6.74 19.05 -10.69
C GLY A 688 -5.62 18.85 -11.72
N THR A 689 -6.02 18.54 -12.95
CA THR A 689 -5.14 18.37 -14.13
C THR A 689 -5.68 19.11 -15.35
N ASP A 690 -4.94 19.09 -16.46
CA ASP A 690 -5.35 19.77 -17.70
C ASP A 690 -6.60 19.17 -18.37
N PHE A 691 -7.01 17.95 -18.01
CA PHE A 691 -8.23 17.32 -18.55
C PHE A 691 -8.81 16.29 -17.58
N GLU A 692 -10.04 16.50 -17.12
CA GLU A 692 -10.70 15.73 -16.07
C GLU A 692 -12.01 15.11 -16.55
N VAL A 693 -12.22 13.84 -16.19
CA VAL A 693 -13.37 13.05 -16.65
C VAL A 693 -14.29 12.71 -15.47
N LEU A 694 -15.59 12.94 -15.63
CA LEU A 694 -16.59 12.37 -14.73
C LEU A 694 -17.23 11.14 -15.38
N LEU A 695 -17.05 9.96 -14.78
CA LEU A 695 -17.79 8.75 -15.15
C LEU A 695 -19.02 8.62 -14.26
N VAL A 696 -20.21 8.83 -14.82
CA VAL A 696 -21.48 8.58 -14.13
C VAL A 696 -21.91 7.15 -14.39
N ASN A 697 -21.86 6.29 -13.37
CA ASN A 697 -22.44 4.96 -13.41
C ASN A 697 -23.93 5.04 -13.05
N ASP A 698 -24.78 5.02 -14.07
CA ASP A 698 -26.25 4.97 -13.99
C ASP A 698 -26.78 3.53 -14.18
N ASN A 699 -25.90 2.52 -14.19
CA ASN A 699 -26.29 1.12 -14.31
C ASN A 699 -26.57 0.48 -12.94
N ASN A 700 -27.82 0.09 -12.71
CA ASN A 700 -28.31 -0.47 -11.45
C ASN A 700 -28.26 -2.00 -11.33
N ARG A 701 -27.64 -2.73 -12.28
CA ARG A 701 -27.75 -4.22 -12.35
C ARG A 701 -26.47 -5.01 -12.32
N THR A 702 -25.44 -4.59 -13.05
CA THR A 702 -24.18 -5.34 -13.19
C THR A 702 -23.01 -4.38 -13.24
N ASP A 703 -21.96 -4.64 -12.45
CA ASP A 703 -20.77 -3.79 -12.29
C ASP A 703 -19.83 -3.79 -13.52
N ARG A 704 -20.38 -3.72 -14.75
CA ARG A 704 -19.60 -3.67 -15.99
C ARG A 704 -18.92 -2.33 -16.23
N TYR A 705 -19.29 -1.27 -15.50
CA TYR A 705 -18.57 -0.01 -15.55
C TYR A 705 -17.10 -0.17 -15.12
N LEU A 706 -16.74 -1.25 -14.41
CA LEU A 706 -15.36 -1.60 -14.06
C LEU A 706 -14.45 -1.79 -15.30
N GLU A 707 -15.00 -2.17 -16.45
CA GLU A 707 -14.22 -2.22 -17.70
C GLU A 707 -13.87 -0.80 -18.17
N ILE A 708 -14.79 0.16 -18.00
CA ILE A 708 -14.55 1.57 -18.33
C ILE A 708 -13.57 2.19 -17.32
N ASP A 709 -13.73 1.90 -16.04
CA ASP A 709 -12.81 2.25 -14.96
C ASP A 709 -11.37 1.78 -15.29
N THR A 710 -11.23 0.51 -15.66
CA THR A 710 -9.95 -0.08 -16.08
C THR A 710 -9.36 0.62 -17.30
N THR A 711 -10.16 0.88 -18.34
CA THR A 711 -9.71 1.61 -19.54
C THR A 711 -9.26 3.04 -19.22
N LEU A 712 -10.01 3.81 -18.42
CA LEU A 712 -9.63 5.17 -18.04
C LEU A 712 -8.33 5.19 -17.23
N SER A 713 -8.17 4.24 -16.30
CA SER A 713 -6.92 4.00 -15.56
C SER A 713 -5.74 3.64 -16.47
N ASN A 714 -5.92 2.69 -17.39
CA ASN A 714 -4.88 2.25 -18.34
C ASN A 714 -4.38 3.40 -19.22
N LEU A 715 -5.30 4.26 -19.66
CA LEU A 715 -5.00 5.43 -20.48
C LEU A 715 -4.43 6.60 -19.66
N GLY A 716 -4.42 6.51 -18.33
CA GLY A 716 -3.85 7.52 -17.44
C GLY A 716 -4.66 8.82 -17.34
N TYR A 717 -5.97 8.76 -17.58
CA TYR A 717 -6.85 9.91 -17.38
C TYR A 717 -7.07 10.18 -15.88
N ASN A 718 -7.22 11.45 -15.50
CA ASN A 718 -7.71 11.80 -14.16
C ASN A 718 -9.24 11.76 -14.20
N TYR A 719 -9.86 10.83 -13.48
CA TYR A 719 -11.32 10.66 -13.53
C TYR A 719 -11.94 10.35 -12.17
N PHE A 720 -13.16 10.83 -11.98
CA PHE A 720 -13.99 10.54 -10.82
C PHE A 720 -15.16 9.65 -11.23
N ILE A 721 -15.53 8.69 -10.38
CA ILE A 721 -16.72 7.84 -10.60
C ILE A 721 -17.85 8.29 -9.68
N TYR A 722 -18.95 8.72 -10.27
CA TYR A 722 -20.21 8.98 -9.56
C TYR A 722 -21.14 7.79 -9.74
N ASN A 723 -21.45 7.06 -8.66
CA ASN A 723 -22.30 5.87 -8.70
C ASN A 723 -23.70 6.17 -8.17
N THR A 724 -24.67 6.29 -9.09
CA THR A 724 -26.06 6.66 -8.79
C THR A 724 -26.78 5.62 -7.93
N ALA A 725 -26.40 4.34 -8.01
CA ALA A 725 -26.97 3.27 -7.21
C ALA A 725 -26.60 3.41 -5.72
N VAL A 726 -25.44 4.00 -5.43
CA VAL A 726 -24.92 4.21 -4.07
C VAL A 726 -25.50 5.49 -3.46
N THR A 727 -25.60 6.56 -4.25
CA THR A 727 -26.10 7.87 -3.78
C THR A 727 -27.62 7.95 -3.77
N ASP A 728 -28.32 7.09 -4.53
CA ASP A 728 -29.73 7.21 -4.90
C ASP A 728 -30.08 8.56 -5.57
N ASP A 729 -29.07 9.21 -6.15
CA ASP A 729 -29.19 10.52 -6.79
C ASP A 729 -28.29 10.61 -8.05
N TYR A 730 -28.38 11.71 -8.78
CA TYR A 730 -27.49 12.04 -9.90
C TYR A 730 -26.61 13.26 -9.57
N PRO A 731 -25.46 13.45 -10.24
CA PRO A 731 -24.60 14.59 -9.95
C PRO A 731 -25.30 15.91 -10.27
N ASP A 732 -25.13 16.90 -9.41
CA ASP A 732 -25.62 18.26 -9.65
C ASP A 732 -24.72 19.03 -10.64
N PHE A 733 -25.23 20.14 -11.16
CA PHE A 733 -24.56 20.99 -12.13
C PHE A 733 -23.21 21.51 -11.65
N ASN A 734 -23.12 21.99 -10.39
CA ASN A 734 -21.88 22.55 -9.84
C ASN A 734 -20.81 21.47 -9.67
N PHE A 735 -21.21 20.22 -9.45
CA PHE A 735 -20.29 19.10 -9.44
C PHE A 735 -19.84 18.73 -10.85
N MET A 736 -20.74 18.67 -11.83
CA MET A 736 -20.40 18.35 -13.22
C MET A 736 -19.53 19.41 -13.90
N GLU A 737 -19.76 20.70 -13.63
CA GLU A 737 -18.97 21.81 -14.21
C GLU A 737 -17.49 21.78 -13.81
N CYS A 738 -17.13 20.95 -12.82
CA CYS A 738 -15.75 20.75 -12.41
C CYS A 738 -14.96 19.81 -13.32
N PHE A 739 -15.62 19.15 -14.28
CA PHE A 739 -15.01 18.18 -15.19
C PHE A 739 -15.12 18.67 -16.62
N ASP A 740 -14.12 18.36 -17.45
CA ASP A 740 -14.10 18.71 -18.87
C ASP A 740 -15.09 17.88 -19.68
N VAL A 741 -15.33 16.64 -19.26
CA VAL A 741 -16.26 15.73 -19.92
C VAL A 741 -17.00 14.85 -18.92
N VAL A 742 -18.30 14.66 -19.17
CA VAL A 742 -19.16 13.73 -18.45
C VAL A 742 -19.44 12.52 -19.33
N ILE A 743 -18.91 11.35 -18.96
CA ILE A 743 -19.28 10.06 -19.55
C ILE A 743 -20.48 9.53 -18.76
N TRP A 744 -21.65 9.54 -19.38
CA TRP A 744 -22.86 8.99 -18.79
C TRP A 744 -23.06 7.56 -19.24
N TYR A 745 -22.84 6.61 -18.34
CA TYR A 745 -22.94 5.19 -18.60
C TYR A 745 -24.25 4.62 -18.04
N THR A 746 -25.20 4.31 -18.93
CA THR A 746 -26.51 3.75 -18.56
C THR A 746 -26.49 2.22 -18.47
N GLY A 747 -25.61 1.56 -19.23
CA GLY A 747 -25.54 0.10 -19.28
C GLY A 747 -26.82 -0.52 -19.87
N ASN A 748 -27.43 -1.49 -19.18
CA ASN A 748 -28.70 -2.13 -19.56
C ASN A 748 -29.56 -2.31 -18.30
N ASP A 749 -30.25 -1.24 -17.92
CA ASP A 749 -30.83 -1.07 -16.60
C ASP A 749 -32.37 -0.89 -16.62
N TYR A 750 -33.00 -0.90 -17.80
CA TYR A 750 -34.44 -0.73 -18.01
C TYR A 750 -34.92 0.68 -17.57
N THR A 751 -36.16 0.83 -17.10
CA THR A 751 -36.80 2.12 -16.80
C THR A 751 -36.29 2.84 -15.53
N TYR A 752 -35.14 2.48 -14.95
CA TYR A 752 -34.64 3.02 -13.67
C TYR A 752 -33.46 3.99 -13.81
N LEU A 753 -33.33 4.62 -14.98
CA LEU A 753 -32.29 5.60 -15.25
C LEU A 753 -32.53 6.93 -14.53
N LYS A 754 -31.47 7.48 -13.92
CA LYS A 754 -31.44 8.86 -13.42
C LYS A 754 -31.10 9.87 -14.54
N LEU A 755 -30.77 9.38 -15.73
CA LEU A 755 -30.55 10.18 -16.95
C LEU A 755 -31.76 11.06 -17.32
N TRP A 756 -32.97 10.51 -17.31
CA TRP A 756 -34.16 11.15 -17.90
C TRP A 756 -35.01 11.91 -16.86
N ASP A 757 -35.55 13.06 -17.24
CA ASP A 757 -36.64 13.71 -16.49
C ASP A 757 -37.99 13.07 -16.85
N LEU A 758 -38.41 12.10 -16.03
CA LEU A 758 -39.68 11.39 -16.19
C LEU A 758 -40.92 12.27 -15.92
N ASN A 759 -40.76 13.52 -15.49
CA ASN A 759 -41.88 14.45 -15.26
C ASN A 759 -42.27 15.25 -16.51
N SER A 760 -41.56 15.09 -17.64
CA SER A 760 -41.83 15.74 -18.93
C SER A 760 -42.26 14.73 -19.99
N PRO A 761 -43.51 14.20 -19.94
CA PRO A 761 -43.94 13.11 -20.83
C PRO A 761 -44.16 13.54 -22.30
N ASP A 762 -44.21 14.85 -22.58
CA ASP A 762 -44.45 15.40 -23.92
C ASP A 762 -43.13 15.72 -24.68
N ASP A 763 -42.00 15.77 -23.96
CA ASP A 763 -40.65 16.04 -24.47
C ASP A 763 -39.64 15.45 -23.46
N TYR A 764 -39.40 14.14 -23.57
CA TYR A 764 -38.46 13.44 -22.69
C TYR A 764 -37.06 14.04 -22.87
N LYS A 765 -36.63 14.78 -21.86
CA LYS A 765 -35.32 15.45 -21.78
C LYS A 765 -34.46 14.79 -20.72
N PHE A 766 -33.17 15.05 -20.73
CA PHE A 766 -32.32 14.69 -19.60
C PHE A 766 -32.75 15.41 -18.32
N ASN A 767 -32.29 14.91 -17.18
CA ASN A 767 -32.48 15.59 -15.90
C ASN A 767 -31.97 17.04 -15.97
N ASP A 768 -32.59 17.92 -15.18
CA ASP A 768 -32.35 19.37 -15.27
C ASP A 768 -30.89 19.77 -14.99
N GLN A 769 -30.13 18.96 -14.24
CA GLN A 769 -28.72 19.24 -13.93
C GLN A 769 -27.84 18.98 -15.15
N LEU A 770 -28.07 17.88 -15.87
CA LEU A 770 -27.33 17.56 -17.10
C LEU A 770 -27.66 18.54 -18.23
N ILE A 771 -28.91 19.02 -18.30
CA ILE A 771 -29.28 20.10 -19.22
C ILE A 771 -28.52 21.39 -18.89
N GLN A 772 -28.47 21.80 -17.62
CA GLN A 772 -27.69 22.97 -17.21
C GLN A 772 -26.21 22.84 -17.57
N TYR A 773 -25.64 21.64 -17.41
CA TYR A 773 -24.25 21.37 -17.80
C TYR A 773 -24.04 21.52 -19.31
N LEU A 774 -24.94 20.97 -20.13
CA LEU A 774 -24.89 21.14 -21.59
C LEU A 774 -25.11 22.60 -22.02
N ASP A 775 -26.03 23.31 -21.39
CA ASP A 775 -26.32 24.73 -21.65
C ASP A 775 -25.13 25.63 -21.29
N ASN A 776 -24.32 25.20 -20.33
CA ASN A 776 -23.06 25.83 -19.95
C ASN A 776 -21.86 25.25 -20.73
N GLU A 777 -22.08 24.89 -21.99
CA GLU A 777 -21.04 24.48 -22.95
C GLU A 777 -20.36 23.14 -22.63
N GLY A 778 -20.93 22.33 -21.73
CA GLY A 778 -20.38 21.05 -21.31
C GLY A 778 -20.33 19.99 -22.42
N ILE A 779 -19.41 19.03 -22.26
CA ILE A 779 -19.24 17.88 -23.14
C ILE A 779 -19.79 16.62 -22.46
N VAL A 780 -20.74 15.94 -23.12
CA VAL A 780 -21.34 14.70 -22.64
C VAL A 780 -21.07 13.56 -23.61
N TRP A 781 -20.58 12.43 -23.11
CA TRP A 781 -20.57 11.16 -23.82
C TRP A 781 -21.60 10.22 -23.18
N LEU A 782 -22.78 10.13 -23.80
CA LEU A 782 -23.82 9.21 -23.40
C LEU A 782 -23.60 7.84 -24.05
N GLN A 783 -23.56 6.78 -23.25
CA GLN A 783 -23.47 5.42 -23.75
C GLN A 783 -24.27 4.38 -22.95
N GLY A 784 -24.80 3.41 -23.68
CA GLY A 784 -25.47 2.23 -23.14
C GLY A 784 -26.50 1.63 -24.12
N LEU A 785 -27.19 0.59 -23.67
CA LEU A 785 -28.16 -0.17 -24.45
C LEU A 785 -29.59 0.22 -24.07
N ASP A 786 -30.49 0.11 -25.04
CA ASP A 786 -31.95 0.17 -24.88
C ASP A 786 -32.53 1.45 -24.24
N PHE A 787 -31.70 2.48 -23.96
CA PHE A 787 -32.15 3.65 -23.21
C PHE A 787 -33.22 4.47 -23.93
N MET A 788 -33.29 4.42 -25.28
CA MET A 788 -34.40 5.04 -26.02
C MET A 788 -35.63 4.15 -25.96
N TYR A 789 -35.48 2.85 -26.15
CA TYR A 789 -36.58 1.90 -26.04
C TYR A 789 -37.25 1.96 -24.66
N ASP A 790 -36.47 2.09 -23.59
CA ASP A 790 -36.96 2.14 -22.22
C ASP A 790 -37.84 3.36 -21.94
N VAL A 791 -37.57 4.49 -22.60
CA VAL A 791 -38.34 5.73 -22.44
C VAL A 791 -39.54 5.81 -23.38
N PHE A 792 -39.34 5.48 -24.66
CA PHE A 792 -40.37 5.65 -25.69
C PHE A 792 -41.26 4.40 -25.85
N GLY A 793 -40.82 3.25 -25.34
CA GLY A 793 -41.58 1.99 -25.33
C GLY A 793 -41.60 1.24 -26.66
N GLY A 794 -40.93 1.74 -27.70
CA GLY A 794 -40.78 1.08 -29.00
C GLY A 794 -40.30 2.03 -30.11
N ALA A 795 -39.86 1.48 -31.24
CA ALA A 795 -39.51 2.22 -32.45
C ALA A 795 -40.53 1.96 -33.58
N PRO A 796 -40.80 2.92 -34.50
CA PRO A 796 -40.11 4.20 -34.63
C PRO A 796 -40.83 5.40 -33.98
N ASP A 797 -40.05 6.38 -33.53
CA ASP A 797 -40.49 7.71 -33.08
C ASP A 797 -39.68 8.80 -33.81
N THR A 798 -40.36 9.85 -34.28
CA THR A 798 -39.76 10.94 -35.06
C THR A 798 -39.85 12.26 -34.30
N PHE A 799 -38.77 13.03 -34.36
CA PHE A 799 -38.60 14.31 -33.70
C PHE A 799 -38.41 15.43 -34.72
N GLU A 800 -38.90 16.62 -34.39
CA GLU A 800 -38.83 17.83 -35.21
C GLU A 800 -37.99 18.92 -34.52
N PRO A 801 -37.45 19.91 -35.26
CA PRO A 801 -36.72 21.04 -34.66
C PRO A 801 -37.52 21.72 -33.55
N GLY A 802 -36.88 21.99 -32.41
CA GLY A 802 -37.50 22.49 -31.18
C GLY A 802 -37.80 21.43 -30.12
N GLN A 803 -37.60 20.14 -30.42
CA GLN A 803 -37.69 19.04 -29.44
C GLN A 803 -36.29 18.65 -28.96
N PHE A 804 -36.18 18.26 -27.69
CA PHE A 804 -34.88 17.99 -27.06
C PHE A 804 -34.03 16.95 -27.80
N VAL A 805 -34.63 15.80 -28.14
CA VAL A 805 -33.92 14.69 -28.82
C VAL A 805 -33.39 15.12 -30.20
N TYR A 806 -34.09 16.01 -30.89
CA TYR A 806 -33.63 16.55 -32.17
C TYR A 806 -32.50 17.56 -31.95
N ASP A 807 -32.71 18.55 -31.08
CA ASP A 807 -31.84 19.72 -30.96
C ASP A 807 -30.56 19.44 -30.16
N TYR A 808 -30.63 18.63 -29.08
CA TYR A 808 -29.46 18.27 -28.28
C TYR A 808 -28.83 16.98 -28.77
N MET A 809 -29.58 15.88 -28.90
CA MET A 809 -28.97 14.58 -29.25
C MET A 809 -28.68 14.43 -30.75
N GLY A 810 -29.22 15.29 -31.61
CA GLY A 810 -29.03 15.21 -33.07
C GLY A 810 -29.77 14.04 -33.72
N ILE A 811 -30.79 13.49 -33.06
CA ILE A 811 -31.53 12.31 -33.54
C ILE A 811 -32.84 12.78 -34.16
N LYS A 812 -33.02 12.53 -35.46
CA LYS A 812 -34.26 12.85 -36.17
C LYS A 812 -35.32 11.76 -35.95
N THR A 813 -34.92 10.50 -36.00
CA THR A 813 -35.83 9.38 -35.80
C THR A 813 -35.14 8.31 -34.95
N TYR A 814 -35.74 7.93 -33.84
CA TYR A 814 -35.47 6.64 -33.22
C TYR A 814 -36.14 5.57 -34.08
N ALA A 815 -35.37 4.84 -34.90
CA ALA A 815 -35.90 4.10 -36.04
C ALA A 815 -36.04 2.59 -35.79
N ALA A 816 -35.17 2.00 -34.97
CA ALA A 816 -35.18 0.56 -34.71
C ALA A 816 -34.43 0.19 -33.42
N GLN A 817 -34.69 -1.02 -32.92
CA GLN A 817 -33.90 -1.70 -31.91
C GLN A 817 -33.39 -3.05 -32.48
N SER A 818 -32.12 -3.37 -32.23
CA SER A 818 -31.39 -4.49 -32.88
C SER A 818 -31.88 -5.90 -32.53
N TYR A 819 -32.88 -6.08 -31.66
CA TYR A 819 -33.47 -7.41 -31.40
C TYR A 819 -34.91 -7.49 -31.91
N VAL A 820 -35.69 -6.44 -31.70
CA VAL A 820 -37.09 -6.38 -32.14
C VAL A 820 -37.23 -6.21 -33.65
N ASN A 821 -36.40 -5.36 -34.27
CA ASN A 821 -36.62 -4.91 -35.64
C ASN A 821 -35.78 -5.64 -36.71
N ASP A 822 -34.82 -6.47 -36.30
CA ASP A 822 -33.97 -7.24 -37.23
C ASP A 822 -34.34 -8.73 -37.32
N GLY A 823 -35.37 -9.17 -36.59
CA GLY A 823 -35.79 -10.57 -36.52
C GLY A 823 -35.08 -11.39 -35.44
N GLY A 824 -34.47 -10.74 -34.46
CA GLY A 824 -33.76 -11.37 -33.34
C GLY A 824 -32.35 -11.82 -33.70
N LEU A 825 -31.72 -11.18 -34.69
CA LEU A 825 -30.35 -11.49 -35.10
C LEU A 825 -29.33 -10.85 -34.14
N GLY A 826 -29.65 -9.67 -33.62
CA GLY A 826 -28.71 -8.83 -32.88
C GLY A 826 -27.76 -8.10 -33.83
N LEU A 827 -27.19 -6.99 -33.37
CA LEU A 827 -26.21 -6.18 -34.10
C LEU A 827 -24.84 -6.86 -34.12
N PRO A 828 -24.31 -7.30 -35.27
CA PRO A 828 -23.02 -7.99 -35.30
C PRO A 828 -21.81 -7.10 -35.00
N GLN A 829 -21.78 -5.87 -35.53
CA GLN A 829 -20.68 -4.90 -35.34
C GLN A 829 -21.16 -3.46 -35.57
N LEU A 830 -20.34 -2.47 -35.19
CA LEU A 830 -20.45 -1.11 -35.71
C LEU A 830 -19.35 -0.82 -36.74
N ASP A 831 -19.71 -0.06 -37.76
CA ASP A 831 -18.77 0.45 -38.77
C ASP A 831 -18.60 1.96 -38.60
N ALA A 832 -17.37 2.43 -38.42
CA ALA A 832 -17.10 3.87 -38.31
C ALA A 832 -17.43 4.58 -39.64
N VAL A 833 -18.13 5.70 -39.55
CA VAL A 833 -18.42 6.54 -40.73
C VAL A 833 -17.12 7.23 -41.16
N PRO A 834 -16.68 7.13 -42.43
CA PRO A 834 -15.44 7.76 -42.86
C PRO A 834 -15.41 9.26 -42.58
N GLN A 835 -14.28 9.76 -42.07
CA GLN A 835 -14.04 11.20 -41.80
C GLN A 835 -14.94 11.83 -40.73
N ASN A 836 -15.56 11.02 -39.86
CA ASN A 836 -16.25 11.55 -38.68
C ASN A 836 -15.24 12.21 -37.71
N PRO A 837 -15.70 13.14 -36.84
CA PRO A 837 -14.82 13.97 -36.03
C PRO A 837 -14.24 13.31 -34.77
N LEU A 838 -14.66 12.09 -34.39
CA LEU A 838 -14.32 11.51 -33.07
C LEU A 838 -13.41 10.28 -33.13
N CYS A 839 -13.68 9.33 -34.03
CA CYS A 839 -13.00 8.04 -33.98
C CYS A 839 -12.97 7.31 -35.32
N THR A 840 -11.98 6.44 -35.50
CA THR A 840 -11.74 5.68 -36.74
C THR A 840 -11.77 4.17 -36.54
N LEU A 841 -11.93 3.69 -35.30
CA LEU A 841 -11.96 2.28 -34.97
C LEU A 841 -13.13 1.58 -35.70
N THR A 842 -12.81 0.65 -36.58
CA THR A 842 -13.78 -0.14 -37.36
C THR A 842 -13.17 -1.49 -37.79
N PRO A 843 -13.94 -2.59 -37.77
CA PRO A 843 -15.23 -2.73 -37.11
C PRO A 843 -15.08 -2.66 -35.58
N VAL A 844 -16.14 -2.24 -34.89
CA VAL A 844 -16.28 -2.45 -33.44
C VAL A 844 -17.11 -3.70 -33.24
N GLU A 845 -16.48 -4.76 -32.75
CA GLU A 845 -17.10 -6.06 -32.48
C GLU A 845 -17.32 -6.26 -30.97
N TRP A 846 -18.05 -7.30 -30.60
CA TRP A 846 -18.45 -7.55 -29.21
C TRP A 846 -17.82 -8.83 -28.66
N VAL A 847 -17.80 -8.97 -27.33
CA VAL A 847 -17.51 -10.25 -26.67
C VAL A 847 -18.54 -11.35 -27.00
N TYR A 848 -19.64 -10.99 -27.66
CA TYR A 848 -20.70 -11.85 -28.14
C TYR A 848 -20.74 -11.89 -29.67
N THR A 849 -21.38 -12.90 -30.25
CA THR A 849 -21.55 -12.99 -31.72
C THR A 849 -22.40 -11.87 -32.31
N ALA A 850 -23.27 -11.25 -31.51
CA ALA A 850 -24.08 -10.10 -31.84
C ALA A 850 -24.61 -9.42 -30.56
N LEU A 851 -24.87 -8.12 -30.62
CA LEU A 851 -25.37 -7.29 -29.53
C LEU A 851 -26.87 -7.02 -29.69
N ASN A 852 -27.66 -7.52 -28.76
CA ASN A 852 -29.09 -7.24 -28.70
C ASN A 852 -29.33 -5.87 -28.04
N TYR A 853 -30.45 -5.23 -28.39
CA TYR A 853 -30.95 -4.00 -27.76
C TYR A 853 -30.13 -2.73 -28.07
N ALA A 854 -29.36 -2.73 -29.16
CA ALA A 854 -28.75 -1.50 -29.66
C ALA A 854 -29.81 -0.66 -30.39
N ASP A 855 -29.88 0.62 -30.07
CA ASP A 855 -30.82 1.55 -30.71
C ASP A 855 -30.24 2.11 -32.02
N GLY A 856 -31.09 2.17 -33.05
CA GLY A 856 -30.75 2.61 -34.40
C GLY A 856 -31.49 3.89 -34.78
N PHE A 857 -30.77 4.84 -35.36
CA PHE A 857 -31.21 6.21 -35.58
C PHE A 857 -31.16 6.63 -37.05
N GLU A 858 -32.07 7.52 -37.43
CA GLU A 858 -31.86 8.48 -38.52
C GLU A 858 -31.33 9.79 -37.92
N VAL A 859 -30.21 10.28 -38.44
CA VAL A 859 -29.48 11.44 -37.89
C VAL A 859 -30.06 12.74 -38.43
N ALA A 860 -30.17 13.76 -37.58
CA ALA A 860 -30.59 15.10 -37.98
C ALA A 860 -29.53 15.75 -38.88
N PRO A 861 -29.91 16.63 -39.84
CA PRO A 861 -28.94 17.26 -40.75
C PRO A 861 -27.88 18.14 -40.08
N SER A 862 -28.12 18.56 -38.84
CA SER A 862 -27.20 19.37 -38.03
C SER A 862 -26.16 18.54 -37.26
N ALA A 863 -26.30 17.21 -37.23
CA ALA A 863 -25.46 16.31 -36.46
C ALA A 863 -24.60 15.39 -37.34
N ASP A 864 -23.46 14.97 -36.80
CA ASP A 864 -22.54 14.04 -37.44
C ASP A 864 -22.90 12.59 -37.11
N SER A 865 -22.87 11.75 -38.13
CA SER A 865 -22.99 10.31 -37.97
C SER A 865 -21.61 9.72 -37.65
N ILE A 866 -21.49 9.02 -36.51
CA ILE A 866 -20.20 8.46 -36.06
C ILE A 866 -20.10 6.96 -36.37
N TYR A 867 -21.12 6.20 -35.98
CA TYR A 867 -21.15 4.74 -36.15
C TYR A 867 -22.42 4.25 -36.83
N ARG A 868 -22.25 3.52 -37.93
CA ARG A 868 -23.30 2.84 -38.67
C ARG A 868 -23.49 1.42 -38.12
N MET A 869 -24.72 0.93 -38.10
CA MET A 869 -24.99 -0.48 -37.79
C MET A 869 -24.41 -1.36 -38.92
N GLY A 870 -23.59 -2.35 -38.58
CA GLY A 870 -22.85 -3.15 -39.56
C GLY A 870 -22.96 -4.66 -39.30
N PRO A 871 -22.41 -5.49 -40.20
CA PRO A 871 -21.74 -5.11 -41.44
C PRO A 871 -22.73 -4.75 -42.55
N ALA A 872 -22.21 -4.28 -43.69
CA ALA A 872 -23.01 -4.13 -44.91
C ALA A 872 -23.80 -5.41 -45.24
N GLY A 873 -25.12 -5.27 -45.41
CA GLY A 873 -26.06 -6.39 -45.60
C GLY A 873 -26.76 -6.89 -44.32
N TYR A 874 -26.42 -6.36 -43.14
CA TYR A 874 -27.23 -6.49 -41.94
C TYR A 874 -28.60 -5.78 -42.13
N PRO A 875 -29.74 -6.31 -41.65
CA PRO A 875 -31.06 -5.75 -41.97
C PRO A 875 -31.27 -4.28 -41.57
N LEU A 876 -30.55 -3.79 -40.55
CA LEU A 876 -30.63 -2.41 -40.09
C LEU A 876 -29.40 -1.59 -40.50
N ASP A 877 -28.62 -2.06 -41.49
CA ASP A 877 -27.35 -1.43 -41.83
C ASP A 877 -27.49 0.02 -42.32
N THR A 878 -28.67 0.47 -42.76
CA THR A 878 -28.89 1.87 -43.13
C THR A 878 -29.02 2.84 -41.95
N LEU A 879 -29.07 2.34 -40.71
CA LEU A 879 -29.24 3.12 -39.50
C LEU A 879 -27.91 3.33 -38.76
N TYR A 880 -27.90 4.30 -37.85
CA TYR A 880 -26.73 4.68 -37.06
C TYR A 880 -26.96 4.42 -35.58
N SER A 881 -25.93 3.98 -34.85
CA SER A 881 -25.98 3.83 -33.38
C SER A 881 -24.95 4.73 -32.67
N GLY A 882 -24.21 5.55 -33.42
CA GLY A 882 -23.36 6.61 -32.87
C GLY A 882 -23.66 7.94 -33.56
N VAL A 883 -24.04 8.95 -32.79
CA VAL A 883 -24.41 10.30 -33.26
C VAL A 883 -23.69 11.34 -32.42
N TYR A 884 -23.04 12.29 -33.07
CA TYR A 884 -22.40 13.42 -32.40
C TYR A 884 -23.10 14.70 -32.82
N ASN A 885 -23.55 15.49 -31.86
CA ASN A 885 -24.19 16.76 -32.12
C ASN A 885 -23.47 17.89 -31.40
N GLN A 886 -23.38 19.02 -32.09
CA GLN A 886 -22.78 20.24 -31.62
C GLN A 886 -23.84 21.34 -31.67
N ASN A 887 -24.17 21.90 -30.49
CA ASN A 887 -25.09 23.03 -30.36
C ASN A 887 -24.35 24.18 -29.65
N GLY A 888 -23.91 25.18 -30.42
CA GLY A 888 -22.98 26.19 -29.90
C GLY A 888 -21.63 25.57 -29.50
N LEU A 889 -21.23 25.74 -28.24
CA LEU A 889 -20.04 25.13 -27.63
C LEU A 889 -20.35 23.82 -26.88
N SER A 890 -21.62 23.53 -26.61
CA SER A 890 -22.06 22.25 -26.07
C SER A 890 -21.81 21.10 -27.05
N ARG A 891 -21.44 19.93 -26.52
CA ARG A 891 -21.21 18.71 -27.31
C ARG A 891 -21.88 17.52 -26.67
N ILE A 892 -22.54 16.70 -27.48
CA ILE A 892 -23.00 15.38 -27.05
C ILE A 892 -22.64 14.32 -28.06
N PHE A 893 -21.94 13.29 -27.59
CA PHE A 893 -21.77 12.05 -28.32
C PHE A 893 -22.68 10.99 -27.72
N THR A 894 -23.70 10.59 -28.49
CA THR A 894 -24.61 9.51 -28.13
C THR A 894 -24.19 8.22 -28.81
N LEU A 895 -23.85 7.20 -28.03
CA LEU A 895 -23.49 5.88 -28.51
C LEU A 895 -24.44 4.84 -27.91
N ALA A 896 -25.40 4.37 -28.72
CA ALA A 896 -26.43 3.43 -28.31
C ALA A 896 -25.98 1.97 -28.26
N VAL A 897 -24.77 1.76 -27.72
CA VAL A 897 -24.19 0.47 -27.37
C VAL A 897 -23.40 0.60 -26.07
N GLU A 898 -23.25 -0.51 -25.35
CA GLU A 898 -22.45 -0.57 -24.13
C GLU A 898 -20.97 -0.81 -24.48
N THR A 899 -20.09 0.18 -24.27
CA THR A 899 -18.66 0.03 -24.64
C THR A 899 -17.95 -1.05 -23.82
N ALA A 900 -18.44 -1.35 -22.61
CA ALA A 900 -17.95 -2.45 -21.77
C ALA A 900 -18.21 -3.86 -22.36
N ARG A 901 -18.83 -3.96 -23.54
CA ARG A 901 -19.05 -5.22 -24.27
C ARG A 901 -18.22 -5.37 -25.54
N ILE A 902 -17.32 -4.42 -25.81
CA ILE A 902 -16.37 -4.51 -26.93
C ILE A 902 -15.48 -5.76 -26.74
N ASP A 903 -15.20 -6.45 -27.85
CA ASP A 903 -14.54 -7.76 -27.89
C ASP A 903 -13.19 -7.86 -27.17
N THR A 904 -12.40 -6.78 -27.16
CA THR A 904 -11.09 -6.73 -26.53
C THR A 904 -10.87 -5.39 -25.80
N GLU A 905 -10.13 -5.45 -24.69
CA GLU A 905 -9.68 -4.28 -23.92
C GLU A 905 -8.92 -3.27 -24.82
N GLN A 906 -8.07 -3.76 -25.72
CA GLN A 906 -7.33 -2.91 -26.66
C GLN A 906 -8.27 -2.09 -27.58
N ASN A 907 -9.39 -2.68 -28.02
CA ASN A 907 -10.37 -1.96 -28.84
C ASN A 907 -11.14 -0.94 -28.00
N THR A 908 -11.50 -1.26 -26.75
CA THR A 908 -12.08 -0.31 -25.80
C THR A 908 -11.13 0.87 -25.55
N ASP A 909 -9.87 0.60 -25.24
CA ASP A 909 -8.83 1.62 -25.03
C ASP A 909 -8.63 2.49 -26.28
N THR A 910 -8.65 1.88 -27.48
CA THR A 910 -8.53 2.62 -28.74
C THR A 910 -9.71 3.56 -28.96
N LEU A 911 -10.94 3.10 -28.69
CA LEU A 911 -12.13 3.94 -28.79
C LEU A 911 -12.06 5.11 -27.80
N PHE A 912 -11.81 4.82 -26.52
CA PHE A 912 -11.73 5.84 -25.47
C PHE A 912 -10.60 6.83 -25.73
N SER A 913 -9.42 6.37 -26.11
CA SER A 913 -8.29 7.24 -26.44
C SER A 913 -8.64 8.20 -27.57
N GLN A 914 -9.25 7.74 -28.66
CA GLN A 914 -9.60 8.61 -29.79
C GLN A 914 -10.70 9.62 -29.43
N VAL A 915 -11.76 9.16 -28.76
CA VAL A 915 -12.89 10.02 -28.36
C VAL A 915 -12.47 11.05 -27.33
N LEU A 916 -11.79 10.64 -26.26
CA LEU A 916 -11.36 11.54 -25.19
C LEU A 916 -10.25 12.48 -25.63
N GLU A 917 -9.34 12.07 -26.52
CA GLU A 917 -8.35 12.98 -27.10
C GLU A 917 -9.04 14.03 -27.99
N SER A 918 -10.09 13.64 -28.72
CA SER A 918 -10.90 14.60 -29.50
C SER A 918 -11.59 15.62 -28.58
N PHE A 919 -12.13 15.20 -27.44
CA PHE A 919 -12.71 16.11 -26.44
C PHE A 919 -11.67 16.96 -25.73
N LYS A 920 -10.53 16.40 -25.40
CA LYS A 920 -9.39 17.13 -24.82
C LYS A 920 -8.81 18.17 -25.77
N ASN A 921 -8.89 17.97 -27.07
CA ASN A 921 -8.47 18.98 -28.03
C ASN A 921 -9.43 20.18 -28.12
N ILE A 922 -10.65 20.05 -27.60
CA ILE A 922 -11.66 21.12 -27.56
C ILE A 922 -11.94 21.63 -26.13
N SER A 923 -11.21 21.15 -25.11
CA SER A 923 -11.33 21.51 -23.68
C SER A 923 -9.93 21.67 -23.02
N PRO A 924 -9.76 22.40 -21.91
CA PRO A 924 -10.71 23.33 -21.29
C PRO A 924 -10.86 24.59 -22.14
N LEU A 925 -12.11 25.03 -22.30
CA LEU A 925 -12.40 26.33 -22.89
C LEU A 925 -12.13 27.42 -21.85
N THR A 926 -11.45 28.48 -22.26
CA THR A 926 -11.21 29.65 -21.42
C THR A 926 -11.86 30.87 -22.06
N SER A 927 -12.57 31.68 -21.26
CA SER A 927 -13.09 32.95 -21.74
C SER A 927 -12.00 34.02 -21.76
N TYR A 928 -11.84 34.64 -22.93
CA TYR A 928 -10.88 35.70 -23.21
C TYR A 928 -11.58 36.98 -23.66
N THR A 929 -11.11 38.11 -23.16
CA THR A 929 -11.48 39.43 -23.70
C THR A 929 -10.44 39.88 -24.71
N VAL A 930 -10.87 40.37 -25.87
CA VAL A 930 -9.98 40.82 -26.94
C VAL A 930 -10.30 42.27 -27.33
N ASN A 931 -9.33 43.13 -27.08
CA ASN A 931 -9.38 44.56 -27.38
C ASN A 931 -8.56 44.84 -28.66
N LEU A 932 -9.25 45.18 -29.74
CA LEU A 932 -8.63 45.53 -31.02
C LEU A 932 -8.86 47.00 -31.33
N THR A 933 -7.85 47.65 -31.87
CA THR A 933 -7.96 49.01 -32.44
C THR A 933 -7.54 48.99 -33.90
N VAL A 934 -8.41 49.44 -34.79
CA VAL A 934 -8.17 49.55 -36.24
C VAL A 934 -8.74 50.86 -36.79
N TYR A 935 -8.10 51.42 -37.81
CA TYR A 935 -8.66 52.52 -38.60
C TYR A 935 -8.92 52.10 -40.03
N LEU A 936 -9.91 52.74 -40.66
CA LEU A 936 -10.24 52.60 -42.07
C LEU A 936 -9.75 53.83 -42.85
N GLU A 937 -9.08 53.61 -43.97
CA GLU A 937 -8.69 54.70 -44.87
C GLU A 937 -9.92 55.25 -45.60
N GLY A 938 -10.18 56.55 -45.46
CA GLY A 938 -11.39 57.17 -46.00
C GLY A 938 -12.14 57.94 -44.93
N PRO A 939 -12.81 57.27 -43.98
CA PRO A 939 -13.52 57.94 -42.90
C PRO A 939 -12.59 58.60 -41.86
N TYR A 940 -11.32 58.18 -41.77
CA TYR A 940 -10.35 58.76 -40.81
C TYR A 940 -9.90 60.18 -41.20
N ASP A 941 -10.14 61.17 -40.32
CA ASP A 941 -9.90 62.59 -40.59
C ASP A 941 -8.54 63.13 -40.09
N GLY A 942 -7.75 62.28 -39.43
CA GLY A 942 -6.50 62.65 -38.75
C GLY A 942 -6.60 62.66 -37.22
N ALA A 943 -7.79 62.47 -36.66
CA ALA A 943 -8.02 62.23 -35.24
C ALA A 943 -8.95 61.04 -35.00
N GLU A 944 -10.13 61.02 -35.61
CA GLU A 944 -11.16 59.98 -35.47
C GLU A 944 -11.75 59.61 -36.84
N MET A 945 -12.57 58.56 -36.90
CA MET A 945 -13.32 58.16 -38.10
C MET A 945 -14.72 58.77 -38.10
N ALA A 946 -15.22 59.15 -39.28
CA ALA A 946 -16.57 59.68 -39.42
C ALA A 946 -17.66 58.59 -39.28
N THR A 947 -18.78 58.92 -38.64
CA THR A 947 -19.91 58.01 -38.37
C THR A 947 -21.08 58.20 -39.33
N ASN A 948 -20.81 58.69 -40.55
CA ASN A 948 -21.83 59.15 -41.50
C ASN A 948 -22.93 58.12 -41.81
N LEU A 949 -22.60 56.84 -41.91
CA LEU A 949 -23.57 55.77 -42.15
C LEU A 949 -24.54 55.60 -40.97
N ASN A 950 -24.03 55.68 -39.73
CA ASN A 950 -24.83 55.59 -38.52
C ASN A 950 -25.69 56.86 -38.32
N ASP A 951 -25.10 58.04 -38.49
CA ASP A 951 -25.79 59.35 -38.38
C ASP A 951 -27.00 59.45 -39.33
N ASN A 952 -26.95 58.73 -40.47
CA ASN A 952 -28.02 58.68 -41.47
C ASN A 952 -28.91 57.42 -41.37
N ASN A 953 -28.73 56.57 -40.36
CA ASN A 953 -29.44 55.29 -40.17
C ASN A 953 -29.35 54.35 -41.37
N LEU A 954 -28.17 54.27 -41.99
CA LEU A 954 -27.90 53.43 -43.16
C LEU A 954 -27.22 52.10 -42.81
N LEU A 955 -26.69 51.94 -41.59
CA LEU A 955 -26.09 50.67 -41.16
C LEU A 955 -27.14 49.55 -41.10
N PRO A 956 -26.83 48.35 -41.60
CA PRO A 956 -27.73 47.22 -41.47
C PRO A 956 -27.84 46.78 -40.01
N LEU A 957 -29.04 46.31 -39.63
CA LEU A 957 -29.30 45.80 -38.27
C LEU A 957 -28.84 44.36 -38.06
N ALA A 958 -28.57 43.62 -39.14
CA ALA A 958 -27.96 42.30 -39.12
C ALA A 958 -26.58 42.37 -39.79
N GLN A 959 -25.66 41.52 -39.35
CA GLN A 959 -24.30 41.48 -39.88
C GLN A 959 -24.27 41.24 -41.42
N PRO A 960 -23.39 41.91 -42.18
CA PRO A 960 -23.39 41.88 -43.66
C PRO A 960 -22.49 40.80 -44.31
N PHE A 961 -21.86 39.93 -43.52
CA PHE A 961 -20.87 38.93 -43.92
C PHE A 961 -21.43 37.53 -44.20
N ASN A 962 -22.76 37.33 -44.14
CA ASN A 962 -23.43 36.05 -44.39
C ASN A 962 -23.52 35.62 -45.86
N ALA A 963 -22.91 36.38 -46.77
CA ALA A 963 -22.82 36.07 -48.19
C ALA A 963 -21.34 36.05 -48.63
N GLY A 964 -21.09 35.40 -49.77
CA GLY A 964 -19.76 35.39 -50.38
C GLY A 964 -19.20 36.82 -50.55
N PRO A 965 -17.90 37.02 -50.32
CA PRO A 965 -16.86 35.99 -50.21
C PRO A 965 -16.61 35.45 -48.80
N TRP A 966 -17.30 35.95 -47.75
CA TRP A 966 -17.03 35.52 -46.37
C TRP A 966 -17.85 34.31 -45.92
N ASP A 967 -19.08 34.18 -46.43
CA ASP A 967 -20.02 33.08 -46.10
C ASP A 967 -20.10 32.81 -44.58
N TYR A 968 -20.07 33.87 -43.78
CA TYR A 968 -20.04 33.78 -42.32
C TYR A 968 -21.42 33.40 -41.78
N LEU A 969 -21.50 32.25 -41.10
CA LEU A 969 -22.75 31.66 -40.63
C LEU A 969 -23.32 32.30 -39.35
N GLY A 970 -22.62 33.28 -38.76
CA GLY A 970 -23.10 33.98 -37.57
C GLY A 970 -24.43 34.70 -37.78
N THR A 971 -25.22 34.81 -36.72
CA THR A 971 -26.59 35.34 -36.75
C THR A 971 -26.73 36.68 -36.05
N GLU A 972 -25.61 37.34 -35.76
CA GLU A 972 -25.53 38.61 -35.03
C GLU A 972 -26.44 39.68 -35.65
N SER A 973 -27.33 40.21 -34.82
CA SER A 973 -28.25 41.28 -35.16
C SER A 973 -28.63 42.09 -33.93
N VAL A 974 -29.06 43.33 -34.15
CA VAL A 974 -29.50 44.27 -33.11
C VAL A 974 -30.84 44.89 -33.48
N ASP A 975 -31.67 45.22 -32.50
CA ASP A 975 -32.94 45.93 -32.75
C ASP A 975 -32.72 47.38 -33.23
N SER A 976 -31.60 47.97 -32.82
CA SER A 976 -31.12 49.29 -33.24
C SER A 976 -29.62 49.38 -32.98
N ILE A 977 -28.88 50.16 -33.78
CA ILE A 977 -27.46 50.41 -33.52
C ILE A 977 -27.30 51.07 -32.14
N PRO A 978 -26.62 50.42 -31.18
CA PRO A 978 -26.71 50.78 -29.76
C PRO A 978 -25.83 51.97 -29.37
N ASN A 979 -24.81 52.29 -30.17
CA ASN A 979 -23.86 53.36 -29.91
C ASN A 979 -23.79 54.32 -31.12
N THR A 980 -23.89 55.62 -30.87
CA THR A 980 -23.81 56.66 -31.91
C THR A 980 -22.41 56.78 -32.53
N ASP A 981 -21.39 56.29 -31.83
CA ASP A 981 -20.00 56.34 -32.28
C ASP A 981 -19.63 55.18 -33.22
N VAL A 982 -20.57 54.27 -33.54
CA VAL A 982 -20.35 53.19 -34.52
C VAL A 982 -20.13 53.76 -35.91
N VAL A 983 -19.02 53.37 -36.54
CA VAL A 983 -18.65 53.67 -37.91
C VAL A 983 -19.25 52.62 -38.85
N ASP A 984 -19.01 51.34 -38.56
CA ASP A 984 -19.50 50.22 -39.37
C ASP A 984 -19.36 48.85 -38.68
N TRP A 985 -19.85 47.80 -39.36
CA TRP A 985 -19.58 46.39 -39.06
C TRP A 985 -18.19 45.96 -39.54
N VAL A 986 -17.52 45.14 -38.74
CA VAL A 986 -16.29 44.40 -39.11
C VAL A 986 -16.46 42.92 -38.76
N LEU A 987 -15.78 42.04 -39.49
CA LEU A 987 -15.68 40.62 -39.14
C LEU A 987 -14.31 40.38 -38.51
N VAL A 988 -14.32 40.00 -37.24
CA VAL A 988 -13.11 39.62 -36.51
C VAL A 988 -12.95 38.12 -36.59
N GLU A 989 -11.74 37.67 -36.88
CA GLU A 989 -11.34 36.27 -36.94
C GLU A 989 -10.10 36.10 -36.05
N LEU A 990 -10.13 35.12 -35.15
CA LEU A 990 -8.99 34.76 -34.32
C LEU A 990 -8.36 33.47 -34.84
N ARG A 991 -7.03 33.46 -34.89
CA ARG A 991 -6.22 32.33 -35.32
C ARG A 991 -5.20 31.96 -34.27
N ASP A 992 -4.94 30.68 -34.13
CA ASP A 992 -3.96 30.15 -33.17
C ASP A 992 -2.85 29.39 -33.88
N ALA A 993 -1.64 29.92 -33.79
CA ALA A 993 -0.51 29.41 -34.54
C ALA A 993 0.81 29.73 -33.84
N PRO A 994 1.90 28.99 -34.11
CA PRO A 994 3.19 29.23 -33.48
C PRO A 994 3.82 30.57 -33.92
N ASP A 995 3.47 31.05 -35.12
CA ASP A 995 3.89 32.33 -35.69
C ASP A 995 2.89 32.90 -36.71
N ALA A 996 3.06 34.18 -37.07
CA ALA A 996 2.15 34.89 -37.97
C ALA A 996 2.14 34.31 -39.40
N ALA A 997 3.22 33.64 -39.85
CA ALA A 997 3.27 33.09 -41.20
C ALA A 997 2.47 31.78 -41.33
N SER A 998 2.33 31.05 -40.23
CA SER A 998 1.54 29.81 -40.14
C SER A 998 0.08 30.04 -39.74
N ALA A 999 -0.28 31.24 -39.28
CA ALA A 999 -1.66 31.65 -38.96
C ALA A 999 -2.53 31.78 -40.23
N ASN A 1000 -2.91 30.66 -40.86
CA ASN A 1000 -3.78 30.57 -42.05
C ASN A 1000 -5.23 30.19 -41.72
N SER A 1001 -6.12 30.04 -42.71
CA SER A 1001 -7.55 29.73 -42.46
C SER A 1001 -7.79 28.39 -41.75
N GLY A 1002 -6.87 27.42 -41.87
CA GLY A 1002 -6.93 26.15 -41.15
C GLY A 1002 -6.60 26.25 -39.66
N THR A 1003 -6.04 27.39 -39.23
CA THR A 1003 -5.73 27.69 -37.81
C THR A 1003 -6.77 28.61 -37.17
N ARG A 1004 -7.89 28.86 -37.87
CA ARG A 1004 -8.99 29.69 -37.38
C ARG A 1004 -9.64 29.02 -36.18
N LEU A 1005 -9.67 29.74 -35.06
CA LEU A 1005 -10.41 29.33 -33.86
C LEU A 1005 -11.87 29.76 -33.95
N ILE A 1006 -12.11 31.05 -34.20
CA ILE A 1006 -13.45 31.64 -34.12
C ILE A 1006 -13.57 32.89 -34.99
N GLN A 1007 -14.80 33.21 -35.38
CA GLN A 1007 -15.17 34.46 -36.05
C GLN A 1007 -16.39 35.08 -35.38
N GLN A 1008 -16.42 36.41 -35.29
CA GLN A 1008 -17.52 37.19 -34.74
C GLN A 1008 -17.69 38.50 -35.52
N ALA A 1009 -18.94 38.82 -35.89
CA ALA A 1009 -19.26 40.13 -36.43
C ALA A 1009 -19.36 41.15 -35.27
N ALA A 1010 -18.73 42.30 -35.44
CA ALA A 1010 -18.55 43.30 -34.39
C ALA A 1010 -18.73 44.73 -34.92
N PHE A 1011 -18.86 45.69 -34.01
CA PHE A 1011 -18.92 47.11 -34.36
C PHE A 1011 -17.56 47.78 -34.25
N LEU A 1012 -17.21 48.58 -35.25
CA LEU A 1012 -16.06 49.48 -35.23
C LEU A 1012 -16.51 50.87 -34.78
N LEU A 1013 -15.86 51.43 -33.76
CA LEU A 1013 -16.12 52.78 -33.25
C LEU A 1013 -15.21 53.83 -33.89
N LYS A 1014 -15.62 55.10 -33.81
CA LYS A 1014 -14.88 56.24 -34.40
C LYS A 1014 -13.45 56.41 -33.89
N ASP A 1015 -13.16 55.99 -32.67
CA ASP A 1015 -11.82 56.03 -32.07
C ASP A 1015 -10.94 54.85 -32.51
N GLY A 1016 -11.51 53.92 -33.28
CA GLY A 1016 -10.88 52.73 -33.83
C GLY A 1016 -11.11 51.46 -33.01
N SER A 1017 -11.74 51.56 -31.84
CA SER A 1017 -12.03 50.40 -31.00
C SER A 1017 -13.04 49.46 -31.66
N ILE A 1018 -12.79 48.16 -31.63
CA ILE A 1018 -13.77 47.14 -32.02
C ILE A 1018 -14.47 46.63 -30.76
N VAL A 1019 -15.80 46.65 -30.77
CA VAL A 1019 -16.67 46.32 -29.64
C VAL A 1019 -17.76 45.34 -30.05
N ASP A 1020 -18.32 44.66 -29.05
CA ASP A 1020 -19.42 43.70 -29.20
C ASP A 1020 -20.74 44.40 -29.55
N LEU A 1021 -21.82 43.62 -29.71
CA LEU A 1021 -23.14 44.06 -30.17
C LEU A 1021 -23.87 44.99 -29.20
N ASP A 1022 -23.39 45.17 -27.97
CA ASP A 1022 -23.88 46.21 -27.05
C ASP A 1022 -23.31 47.61 -27.40
N GLY A 1023 -22.34 47.67 -28.32
CA GLY A 1023 -21.66 48.88 -28.75
C GLY A 1023 -20.65 49.44 -27.76
N THR A 1024 -20.31 48.72 -26.68
CA THR A 1024 -19.42 49.21 -25.62
C THR A 1024 -18.43 48.18 -25.07
N SER A 1025 -18.82 46.93 -24.95
CA SER A 1025 -17.98 45.88 -24.39
C SER A 1025 -16.92 45.43 -25.39
N ALA A 1026 -15.74 45.05 -24.89
CA ALA A 1026 -14.76 44.38 -25.72
C ALA A 1026 -15.27 42.99 -26.13
N LEU A 1027 -14.71 42.44 -27.23
CA LEU A 1027 -15.11 41.12 -27.71
C LEU A 1027 -14.76 40.05 -26.69
N SER A 1028 -15.67 39.12 -26.44
CA SER A 1028 -15.48 37.99 -25.54
C SER A 1028 -15.53 36.70 -26.32
N PHE A 1029 -14.50 35.87 -26.20
CA PHE A 1029 -14.38 34.59 -26.89
C PHE A 1029 -14.11 33.48 -25.87
N THR A 1030 -14.89 32.41 -25.92
CA THR A 1030 -14.63 31.19 -25.15
C THR A 1030 -14.02 30.15 -26.08
N THR A 1031 -12.73 29.88 -25.92
CA THR A 1031 -11.99 28.97 -26.80
C THR A 1031 -10.76 28.39 -26.07
N LYS A 1032 -10.08 27.44 -26.68
CA LYS A 1032 -8.76 26.96 -26.23
C LYS A 1032 -7.69 27.63 -27.07
N ILE A 1033 -6.59 28.06 -26.45
CA ILE A 1033 -5.42 28.61 -27.13
C ILE A 1033 -4.22 27.72 -26.78
N ASP A 1034 -3.68 27.04 -27.78
CA ASP A 1034 -2.55 26.12 -27.69
C ASP A 1034 -1.21 26.81 -28.01
N ASP A 1035 -1.19 27.78 -28.93
CA ASP A 1035 0.03 28.48 -29.37
C ASP A 1035 0.00 29.98 -29.04
N LYS A 1036 -0.24 30.82 -30.06
CA LYS A 1036 -0.24 32.27 -29.97
C LYS A 1036 -1.38 32.80 -30.82
N LEU A 1037 -2.14 33.70 -30.20
CA LEU A 1037 -3.32 34.28 -30.82
C LEU A 1037 -2.95 35.41 -31.80
N PHE A 1038 -3.51 35.35 -33.01
CA PHE A 1038 -3.45 36.39 -34.04
C PHE A 1038 -4.86 36.85 -34.40
N ALA A 1039 -5.04 38.15 -34.57
CA ALA A 1039 -6.33 38.72 -34.98
C ALA A 1039 -6.31 39.10 -36.45
N VAL A 1040 -7.35 38.70 -37.16
CA VAL A 1040 -7.67 39.13 -38.52
C VAL A 1040 -8.90 40.01 -38.45
N VAL A 1041 -8.86 41.16 -39.12
CA VAL A 1041 -10.00 42.06 -39.26
C VAL A 1041 -10.34 42.19 -40.73
N ARG A 1042 -11.60 41.90 -41.07
CA ARG A 1042 -12.15 42.02 -42.42
C ARG A 1042 -13.27 43.04 -42.42
N HIS A 1043 -13.40 43.76 -43.52
CA HIS A 1043 -14.39 44.81 -43.72
C HIS A 1043 -14.95 44.72 -45.14
N LYS A 1044 -16.12 45.30 -45.38
CA LYS A 1044 -16.88 45.10 -46.62
C LYS A 1044 -16.21 45.65 -47.88
N ASN A 1045 -15.36 46.67 -47.74
CA ASN A 1045 -14.74 47.38 -48.88
C ASN A 1045 -13.28 47.80 -48.65
N HIS A 1046 -12.64 47.19 -47.65
CA HIS A 1046 -11.24 47.39 -47.33
C HIS A 1046 -10.49 46.06 -47.34
N LEU A 1047 -9.21 46.09 -47.72
CA LEU A 1047 -8.35 44.92 -47.64
C LEU A 1047 -8.26 44.42 -46.19
N GLY A 1048 -8.49 43.12 -46.00
CA GLY A 1048 -8.32 42.47 -44.70
C GLY A 1048 -6.89 42.59 -44.18
N ILE A 1049 -6.74 42.71 -42.86
CA ILE A 1049 -5.43 42.76 -42.20
C ILE A 1049 -5.34 41.71 -41.09
N MET A 1050 -4.13 41.23 -40.83
CA MET A 1050 -3.82 40.33 -39.71
C MET A 1050 -2.73 40.94 -38.84
N SER A 1051 -2.77 40.71 -37.52
CA SER A 1051 -1.71 41.16 -36.61
C SER A 1051 -0.35 40.58 -37.00
N ALA A 1052 0.67 41.43 -37.14
CA ALA A 1052 2.04 41.02 -37.52
C ALA A 1052 2.77 40.22 -36.44
N GLY A 1053 2.34 40.39 -35.19
CA GLY A 1053 2.84 39.67 -34.02
C GLY A 1053 1.67 39.19 -33.19
N PRO A 1054 1.90 38.28 -32.23
CA PRO A 1054 0.84 37.73 -31.41
C PRO A 1054 0.18 38.82 -30.57
N LEU A 1055 -1.11 38.64 -30.30
CA LEU A 1055 -1.85 39.43 -29.33
C LEU A 1055 -1.17 39.35 -27.96
N SER A 1056 -1.17 40.46 -27.22
CA SER A 1056 -0.49 40.55 -25.92
C SER A 1056 -1.48 40.81 -24.80
N GLY A 1057 -1.32 40.12 -23.66
CA GLY A 1057 -2.30 40.17 -22.58
C GLY A 1057 -1.84 39.52 -21.28
N PHE A 1058 -2.57 39.82 -20.19
CA PHE A 1058 -2.47 39.15 -18.88
C PHE A 1058 -3.89 38.86 -18.39
N ASN A 1059 -4.07 37.80 -17.60
CA ASN A 1059 -5.37 37.39 -17.04
C ASN A 1059 -6.49 37.31 -18.10
N ASN A 1060 -6.25 36.56 -19.17
CA ASN A 1060 -7.20 36.32 -20.26
C ASN A 1060 -7.68 37.58 -21.02
N ASN A 1061 -7.00 38.71 -20.89
CA ASN A 1061 -7.33 39.93 -21.61
C ASN A 1061 -6.23 40.28 -22.63
N TYR A 1062 -6.53 40.07 -23.92
CA TYR A 1062 -5.65 40.33 -25.05
C TYR A 1062 -5.90 41.69 -25.68
N ASN A 1063 -4.82 42.31 -26.14
CA ASN A 1063 -4.84 43.63 -26.75
C ASN A 1063 -3.97 43.65 -28.02
N TYR A 1064 -4.48 44.30 -29.06
CA TYR A 1064 -3.70 44.63 -30.26
C TYR A 1064 -4.13 45.94 -30.90
N ASN A 1065 -3.17 46.81 -31.19
CA ASN A 1065 -3.43 48.09 -31.85
C ASN A 1065 -2.72 48.15 -33.20
N PHE A 1066 -3.53 48.05 -34.27
CA PHE A 1066 -3.10 48.09 -35.66
C PHE A 1066 -2.64 49.46 -36.14
N THR A 1067 -2.93 50.53 -35.40
CA THR A 1067 -2.86 51.91 -35.90
C THR A 1067 -1.53 52.61 -35.62
N THR A 1068 -0.66 52.00 -34.81
CA THR A 1068 0.54 52.66 -34.25
C THR A 1068 1.76 52.67 -35.18
N ALA A 1069 1.86 51.70 -36.09
CA ALA A 1069 2.99 51.55 -37.01
C ALA A 1069 2.62 50.63 -38.19
N ILE A 1070 3.28 50.83 -39.34
CA ILE A 1070 3.06 50.02 -40.56
C ILE A 1070 3.34 48.52 -40.37
N ASP A 1071 4.24 48.18 -39.43
CA ASP A 1071 4.66 46.81 -39.13
C ASP A 1071 3.75 46.10 -38.11
N LYS A 1072 2.58 46.68 -37.81
CA LYS A 1072 1.53 46.04 -36.99
C LYS A 1072 0.59 45.14 -37.81
N ALA A 1073 0.56 45.28 -39.13
CA ALA A 1073 -0.11 44.31 -39.99
C ALA A 1073 0.89 43.36 -40.64
N PHE A 1074 0.56 42.07 -40.67
CA PHE A 1074 1.39 41.02 -41.24
C PHE A 1074 1.52 41.19 -42.76
N GLY A 1075 2.74 41.10 -43.27
CA GLY A 1075 3.06 41.18 -44.70
C GLY A 1075 3.77 42.47 -45.11
N THR A 1076 3.95 42.65 -46.42
CA THR A 1076 4.58 43.86 -46.98
C THR A 1076 3.49 44.79 -47.48
N ASN A 1077 3.53 46.08 -47.10
CA ASN A 1077 2.48 47.05 -47.44
C ASN A 1077 1.08 46.55 -47.06
N ALA A 1078 0.91 45.98 -45.87
CA ALA A 1078 -0.37 45.42 -45.45
C ALA A 1078 -1.39 46.49 -44.97
N GLN A 1079 -0.97 47.75 -44.82
CA GLN A 1079 -1.80 48.86 -44.33
C GLN A 1079 -1.49 50.18 -45.03
N ALA A 1080 -2.47 51.07 -45.08
CA ALA A 1080 -2.32 52.44 -45.55
C ALA A 1080 -1.68 53.32 -44.47
N SER A 1081 -0.70 54.15 -44.85
CA SER A 1081 -0.27 55.26 -44.00
C SER A 1081 -1.30 56.39 -44.07
N LEU A 1082 -1.88 56.71 -42.91
CA LEU A 1082 -2.86 57.77 -42.75
C LEU A 1082 -2.18 59.07 -42.29
N ASN A 1083 -2.91 60.18 -42.38
CA ASN A 1083 -2.43 61.47 -41.88
C ASN A 1083 -2.22 61.40 -40.34
N GLY A 1084 -1.29 62.20 -39.80
CA GLY A 1084 -1.06 62.26 -38.35
C GLY A 1084 -0.19 61.14 -37.76
N GLY A 1085 0.34 60.23 -38.60
CA GLY A 1085 1.21 59.13 -38.15
C GLY A 1085 0.46 57.85 -37.77
N ALA A 1086 -0.85 57.80 -38.04
CA ALA A 1086 -1.67 56.61 -37.88
C ALA A 1086 -1.61 55.70 -39.11
N PHE A 1087 -2.05 54.45 -38.95
CA PHE A 1087 -2.12 53.43 -39.99
C PHE A 1087 -3.51 52.78 -39.97
N GLY A 1088 -4.00 52.36 -41.15
CA GLY A 1088 -5.33 51.76 -41.28
C GLY A 1088 -5.43 50.77 -42.44
N MET A 1089 -6.57 50.10 -42.54
CA MET A 1089 -6.88 49.19 -43.65
C MET A 1089 -6.97 50.00 -44.95
N TYR A 1090 -6.44 49.45 -46.05
CA TYR A 1090 -6.56 50.08 -47.36
C TYR A 1090 -8.00 50.05 -47.84
N GLY A 1091 -8.56 51.21 -48.15
CA GLY A 1091 -9.87 51.30 -48.79
C GLY A 1091 -9.78 51.02 -50.30
N GLY A 1092 -10.85 50.45 -50.86
CA GLY A 1092 -11.01 50.31 -52.31
C GLY A 1092 -11.13 48.87 -52.83
N ASP A 1093 -11.09 47.86 -51.95
CA ASP A 1093 -11.39 46.45 -52.28
C ASP A 1093 -12.92 46.25 -52.28
N ALA A 1094 -13.60 46.88 -53.24
CA ALA A 1094 -15.05 47.00 -53.27
C ALA A 1094 -15.74 45.67 -53.60
N ASN A 1095 -15.10 44.75 -54.32
CA ASN A 1095 -15.66 43.42 -54.56
C ASN A 1095 -15.21 42.36 -53.53
N ALA A 1096 -14.38 42.76 -52.56
CA ALA A 1096 -13.85 41.94 -51.48
C ALA A 1096 -13.08 40.70 -51.96
N ASP A 1097 -12.46 40.76 -53.13
CA ASP A 1097 -11.65 39.64 -53.67
C ASP A 1097 -10.21 39.65 -53.15
N GLY A 1098 -9.84 40.65 -52.34
CA GLY A 1098 -8.52 40.78 -51.74
C GLY A 1098 -7.50 41.48 -52.64
N GLU A 1099 -7.89 42.01 -53.80
CA GLU A 1099 -7.02 42.75 -54.71
C GLU A 1099 -7.63 44.11 -55.10
N ILE A 1100 -6.98 45.23 -54.76
CA ILE A 1100 -7.45 46.54 -55.22
C ILE A 1100 -7.01 46.74 -56.68
N ASN A 1101 -7.92 46.48 -57.61
CA ASN A 1101 -7.64 46.48 -59.04
C ASN A 1101 -8.83 47.01 -59.87
N ALA A 1102 -8.79 46.84 -61.19
CA ALA A 1102 -9.84 47.34 -62.09
C ALA A 1102 -11.22 46.68 -61.86
N GLY A 1103 -11.27 45.49 -61.24
CA GLY A 1103 -12.44 44.73 -60.85
C GLY A 1103 -13.34 45.52 -59.91
N ASP A 1104 -12.81 46.06 -58.81
CA ASP A 1104 -13.54 46.90 -57.85
C ASP A 1104 -14.30 48.02 -58.54
N ARG A 1105 -13.62 48.70 -59.47
CA ARG A 1105 -14.22 49.82 -60.18
C ARG A 1105 -15.26 49.36 -61.20
N THR A 1106 -14.94 48.32 -61.97
CA THR A 1106 -15.76 47.94 -63.14
C THR A 1106 -16.95 47.08 -62.78
N LEU A 1107 -16.85 46.26 -61.73
CA LEU A 1107 -17.90 45.36 -61.26
C LEU A 1107 -18.77 46.00 -60.18
N ILE A 1108 -18.21 46.86 -59.32
CA ILE A 1108 -18.92 47.44 -58.18
C ILE A 1108 -19.12 48.95 -58.35
N TRP A 1109 -18.06 49.77 -58.23
CA TRP A 1109 -18.19 51.23 -58.17
C TRP A 1109 -18.95 51.83 -59.37
N ASN A 1110 -18.71 51.39 -60.60
CA ASN A 1110 -19.41 51.91 -61.79
C ASN A 1110 -20.94 51.74 -61.73
N ASN A 1111 -21.41 50.69 -61.04
CA ASN A 1111 -22.84 50.40 -60.90
C ASN A 1111 -23.49 51.22 -59.79
N GLU A 1112 -22.70 51.65 -58.80
CA GLU A 1112 -23.15 52.43 -57.64
C GLU A 1112 -22.84 53.93 -57.77
N ALA A 1113 -21.98 54.34 -58.71
CA ALA A 1113 -21.56 55.73 -58.86
C ALA A 1113 -22.75 56.69 -59.02
N GLY A 1114 -22.86 57.65 -58.10
CA GLY A 1114 -23.94 58.64 -58.02
C GLY A 1114 -25.14 58.21 -57.16
N THR A 1115 -25.09 57.07 -56.47
CA THR A 1115 -26.11 56.62 -55.52
C THR A 1115 -25.68 56.85 -54.06
N ASN A 1116 -26.65 56.93 -53.15
CA ASN A 1116 -26.42 57.09 -51.71
C ASN A 1116 -26.95 55.84 -50.99
N GLY A 1117 -26.22 55.32 -50.01
CA GLY A 1117 -26.66 54.22 -49.15
C GLY A 1117 -25.51 53.51 -48.44
N TYR A 1118 -25.79 52.30 -47.95
CA TYR A 1118 -24.77 51.36 -47.49
C TYR A 1118 -24.24 50.57 -48.69
N LEU A 1119 -23.20 51.10 -49.32
CA LEU A 1119 -22.71 50.67 -50.63
C LEU A 1119 -21.31 50.06 -50.51
N GLN A 1120 -20.99 49.11 -51.38
CA GLN A 1120 -19.64 48.50 -51.42
C GLN A 1120 -18.62 49.47 -52.03
N GLY A 1121 -19.01 50.26 -53.03
CA GLY A 1121 -18.18 51.25 -53.72
C GLY A 1121 -17.99 52.58 -52.97
N ASP A 1122 -18.64 52.78 -51.82
CA ASP A 1122 -18.44 53.93 -50.92
C ASP A 1122 -17.22 53.70 -50.01
N ALA A 1123 -16.03 53.81 -50.60
CA ALA A 1123 -14.76 53.52 -49.95
C ALA A 1123 -14.38 54.57 -48.90
N ASN A 1124 -14.86 55.81 -49.00
CA ASN A 1124 -14.63 56.84 -47.98
C ASN A 1124 -15.69 56.87 -46.87
N MET A 1125 -16.77 56.11 -47.05
CA MET A 1125 -17.87 55.93 -46.10
C MET A 1125 -18.65 57.21 -45.81
N ASP A 1126 -18.72 58.13 -46.77
CA ASP A 1126 -19.43 59.41 -46.65
C ASP A 1126 -20.92 59.32 -47.06
N THR A 1127 -21.44 58.09 -47.20
CA THR A 1127 -22.78 57.67 -47.68
C THR A 1127 -22.95 57.71 -49.20
N GLN A 1128 -21.99 58.22 -49.95
CA GLN A 1128 -22.16 58.54 -51.36
C GLN A 1128 -21.03 57.92 -52.20
N ALA A 1129 -21.35 56.91 -53.01
CA ALA A 1129 -20.40 56.40 -53.99
C ALA A 1129 -20.19 57.45 -55.11
N ASP A 1130 -19.07 58.16 -55.13
CA ASP A 1130 -18.75 59.18 -56.11
C ASP A 1130 -17.27 59.21 -56.53
N ASN A 1131 -16.86 60.30 -57.17
CA ASN A 1131 -15.50 60.42 -57.68
C ASN A 1131 -14.44 60.48 -56.58
N LYS A 1132 -14.76 60.82 -55.34
CA LYS A 1132 -13.83 60.81 -54.21
C LYS A 1132 -13.40 59.39 -53.86
N ASP A 1133 -14.34 58.44 -53.78
CA ASP A 1133 -14.00 57.01 -53.53
C ASP A 1133 -13.02 56.50 -54.57
N LYS A 1134 -13.31 56.79 -55.85
CA LYS A 1134 -12.46 56.36 -56.95
C LYS A 1134 -11.12 57.08 -56.97
N ASN A 1135 -11.11 58.41 -56.87
CA ASN A 1135 -9.90 59.20 -57.15
C ASN A 1135 -9.00 59.34 -55.93
N ASP A 1136 -9.57 59.44 -54.74
CA ASP A 1136 -8.85 59.77 -53.52
C ASP A 1136 -8.48 58.50 -52.73
N ILE A 1137 -9.23 57.40 -52.92
CA ILE A 1137 -9.00 56.10 -52.25
C ILE A 1137 -8.56 55.02 -53.26
N TRP A 1138 -9.46 54.51 -54.10
CA TRP A 1138 -9.18 53.38 -55.00
C TRP A 1138 -7.97 53.62 -55.92
N PHE A 1139 -7.89 54.79 -56.58
CA PHE A 1139 -6.80 55.10 -57.51
C PHE A 1139 -5.43 55.16 -56.82
N LYS A 1140 -5.40 55.61 -55.57
CA LYS A 1140 -4.17 55.69 -54.76
C LYS A 1140 -3.67 54.30 -54.38
N ASN A 1141 -4.60 53.38 -54.10
CA ASN A 1141 -4.30 52.03 -53.59
C ASN A 1141 -4.31 50.95 -54.67
N ASN A 1142 -4.59 51.31 -55.93
CA ASN A 1142 -4.64 50.36 -57.03
C ASN A 1142 -3.30 49.61 -57.20
N GLY A 1143 -3.35 48.30 -57.02
CA GLY A 1143 -2.22 47.38 -57.07
C GLY A 1143 -1.83 46.78 -55.70
N GLU A 1144 -2.40 47.27 -54.61
CA GLU A 1144 -2.25 46.67 -53.28
C GLU A 1144 -3.10 45.40 -53.15
N ASN A 1145 -2.62 44.40 -52.39
CA ASN A 1145 -3.27 43.10 -52.24
C ASN A 1145 -3.29 42.70 -50.76
N CYS A 1146 -4.32 41.95 -50.36
CA CYS A 1146 -4.46 41.37 -49.04
C CYS A 1146 -3.22 40.51 -48.70
N GLN A 1147 -2.70 40.68 -47.49
CA GLN A 1147 -1.54 39.94 -47.00
C GLN A 1147 -1.91 38.86 -45.96
N VAL A 1148 -3.19 38.72 -45.64
CA VAL A 1148 -3.69 37.70 -44.72
C VAL A 1148 -3.49 36.31 -45.36
N PRO A 1149 -2.80 35.37 -44.71
CA PRO A 1149 -2.65 34.02 -45.23
C PRO A 1149 -4.00 33.32 -45.34
N ASP A 1150 -4.27 32.63 -46.45
CA ASP A 1150 -5.43 31.76 -46.59
C ASP A 1150 -5.08 30.32 -46.25
#